data_AF-A0A7S0T848-F1
#
_entry.id   AF-A0A7S0T848-F1
#
_cell.length_a   1.000
_cell.length_b   1.000
_cell.length_c   1.000
_cell.angle_alpha   90.00
_cell.angle_beta   90.00
_cell.angle_gamma   90.00
#
_symmetry.space_group_name_H-M   'P 1'
#
loop_
_entity.id
_entity.type
_entity.pdbx_description
1 polymer ?
#
loop_
_entity_poly.entity_id
_entity_poly.type
_entity_poly.pdbx_seq_one_letter_code
_entity_poly.pdbx_strand_id
1 'polypeptide(L)'
;MGDALMSVDLPTPAIIKPIELWTGKQVFSVLIRPRAEDQIFVNLEVAEKLYNKKDKSMCPDDGYVCIQNSEIMSGRLGKATLGSGNKAGLFYVLNMEYGSKSAAETMNRLAKLSARWLGTRGFSIGIDDVTPGAELSAEKGRRIEAGYATCDERIASYEKGTLTLQAGCNAEETLEAEVLGVLSSVREAAGNACLQALPKHNAPLIMALCGSKGSTINISQMIACVGQQAVSGSRPPDGFAERSLPHFKRGEKTPAAKGFVANSFFSGMRPTEFFFHTMAGREGLVDTAVKTAETGYMSRRLMKALEDLSLLYDGTVRNSMGGIVQLQYGDDGMEPTLMEGNDAQPIEFKRCLMNVKGLYRRERGERDATRASCDAALQKVQEEHRIMHVSASGRDAEEHELVYGESISRLFYDQMCEFITNEVLSPSEGSSITERQLEAFLSTCMQKYVTKRVEPGTAVGAIGAQSIGEPGTQMTLKTFHFAGVASMNITLGVPRIKEIINASKNISTPIITAALMSDKDVKAARVVKGRVEKTTLGEICSEISVVVRPDDLYLELVLDLEAINQLQLDVTIHSARMAVLAAPKLKLKHQNVLIAGENVLHVLPPEEALNDKKALFTLQHLRNAVPAVIVQGIPSVGRAVINDKGDGTFNLIVEGVNLQHVMGIEGVKGTETTTNHVMEAERTLGIEAARASIIKEIDDTMQAHGMSIDNRHSMLLADVMTYKGEVLGITRFGMAKMKDSVLMLASFEKTTDHLFDAALHGRTDYIDGVSECIIMGIPMPIGTGMFRLQHRAMKLDVDINLEENDGTEQVTTTVTPEKPEILPKRPALLLTGGYCRPVIEV
;
A
#
# COMPACT_ATOMS: atom_id res chain seq x y z
N MET A 1 -33.62 27.26 4.23
CA MET A 1 -33.65 28.21 5.36
C MET A 1 -33.49 27.42 6.66
N GLY A 2 -32.26 27.07 7.07
CA GLY A 2 -32.04 25.82 7.83
C GLY A 2 -31.90 25.87 9.35
N ASP A 3 -31.05 26.75 9.92
CA ASP A 3 -30.64 26.62 11.34
C ASP A 3 -30.89 27.87 12.18
N ALA A 4 -31.25 29.00 11.56
CA ALA A 4 -31.36 30.29 12.26
C ALA A 4 -32.57 30.38 13.22
N LEU A 5 -33.55 29.50 13.04
CA LEU A 5 -34.74 29.39 13.89
C LEU A 5 -34.60 28.30 14.97
N MET A 6 -33.47 27.59 15.00
CA MET A 6 -33.22 26.52 15.96
C MET A 6 -32.96 27.13 17.35
N SER A 7 -33.64 26.62 18.37
CA SER A 7 -33.33 26.94 19.76
C SER A 7 -31.97 26.34 20.13
N VAL A 8 -31.14 27.12 20.81
CA VAL A 8 -29.80 26.70 21.23
C VAL A 8 -29.72 26.79 22.74
N ASP A 9 -29.33 25.69 23.37
CA ASP A 9 -29.11 25.65 24.82
C ASP A 9 -27.67 26.09 25.11
N LEU A 10 -27.53 27.27 25.73
CA LEU A 10 -26.23 27.80 26.08
C LEU A 10 -25.65 27.06 27.30
N PRO A 11 -24.40 26.55 27.23
CA PRO A 11 -23.78 25.89 28.37
C PRO A 11 -23.41 26.91 29.44
N THR A 12 -23.21 26.44 30.68
CA THR A 12 -22.70 27.27 31.78
C THR A 12 -21.34 27.87 31.40
N PRO A 13 -21.09 29.17 31.63
CA PRO A 13 -19.80 29.78 31.31
C PRO A 13 -18.66 29.11 32.07
N ALA A 14 -17.53 28.89 31.40
CA ALA A 14 -16.35 28.25 32.00
C ALA A 14 -15.73 29.10 33.12
N ILE A 15 -15.78 30.43 32.97
CA ILE A 15 -15.34 31.38 33.99
C ILE A 15 -16.58 32.15 34.42
N ILE A 16 -16.94 32.07 35.71
CA ILE A 16 -18.14 32.74 36.27
C ILE A 16 -17.76 34.07 36.93
N LYS A 17 -16.60 34.13 37.61
CA LYS A 17 -16.06 35.34 38.22
C LYS A 17 -14.63 35.56 37.72
N PRO A 18 -14.19 36.79 37.42
CA PRO A 18 -14.87 38.08 37.64
C PRO A 18 -15.91 38.45 36.57
N ILE A 19 -15.85 37.86 35.39
CA ILE A 19 -16.80 38.05 34.28
C ILE A 19 -17.17 36.70 33.67
N GLU A 20 -18.39 36.59 33.17
CA GLU A 20 -18.87 35.39 32.49
C GLU A 20 -18.19 35.24 31.12
N LEU A 21 -17.32 34.24 30.99
CA LEU A 21 -16.62 33.95 29.73
C LEU A 21 -16.82 32.49 29.34
N TRP A 22 -17.15 32.30 28.06
CA TRP A 22 -17.20 31.00 27.40
C TRP A 22 -15.89 30.74 26.66
N THR A 23 -15.41 29.51 26.74
CA THR A 23 -14.25 29.11 25.94
C THR A 23 -14.66 28.84 24.50
N GLY A 24 -13.71 28.96 23.56
CA GLY A 24 -13.94 28.54 22.18
C GLY A 24 -14.34 27.07 22.08
N LYS A 25 -13.86 26.21 22.99
CA LYS A 25 -14.23 24.79 23.05
C LYS A 25 -15.72 24.60 23.35
N GLN A 26 -16.27 25.33 24.32
CA GLN A 26 -17.70 25.31 24.62
C GLN A 26 -18.56 25.75 23.43
N VAL A 27 -18.15 26.81 22.73
CA VAL A 27 -18.85 27.28 21.52
C VAL A 27 -18.85 26.21 20.43
N PHE A 28 -17.74 25.49 20.26
CA PHE A 28 -17.65 24.37 19.31
C PHE A 28 -18.51 23.17 19.72
N SER A 29 -18.61 22.84 21.02
CA SER A 29 -19.46 21.76 21.52
C SER A 29 -20.94 21.99 21.20
N VAL A 30 -21.40 23.23 21.26
CA VAL A 30 -22.78 23.62 20.86
C VAL A 30 -23.04 23.35 19.37
N LEU A 31 -22.01 23.37 18.51
CA LEU A 31 -22.19 23.03 17.09
C LEU A 31 -22.46 21.53 16.88
N ILE A 32 -21.85 20.69 17.72
CA ILE A 32 -22.02 19.23 17.69
C ILE A 32 -23.42 18.90 18.24
N ARG A 33 -23.77 19.48 19.38
CA ARG A 33 -25.04 19.27 20.07
C ARG A 33 -25.67 20.61 20.48
N PRO A 34 -26.59 21.16 19.68
CA PRO A 34 -27.17 22.47 19.95
C PRO A 34 -28.29 22.44 20.99
N ARG A 35 -29.03 21.32 21.12
CA ARG A 35 -30.10 21.15 22.11
C ARG A 35 -29.80 20.00 23.05
N ALA A 36 -30.22 20.12 24.31
CA ALA A 36 -30.12 19.05 25.29
C ALA A 36 -30.99 17.84 24.92
N GLU A 37 -32.07 18.03 24.16
CA GLU A 37 -32.93 16.94 23.68
C GLU A 37 -32.25 16.06 22.62
N ASP A 38 -31.29 16.61 21.87
CA ASP A 38 -30.62 15.89 20.79
C ASP A 38 -29.78 14.74 21.37
N GLN A 39 -30.05 13.51 20.92
CA GLN A 39 -29.40 12.26 21.38
C GLN A 39 -28.05 12.01 20.69
N ILE A 40 -27.21 13.05 20.59
CA ILE A 40 -25.88 12.99 19.95
C ILE A 40 -24.83 13.08 21.06
N PHE A 41 -24.22 11.95 21.41
CA PHE A 41 -23.23 11.82 22.50
C PHE A 41 -21.90 11.31 21.97
N VAL A 42 -21.19 12.15 21.21
CA VAL A 42 -19.93 11.76 20.59
C VAL A 42 -18.83 11.61 21.64
N ASN A 43 -18.12 10.48 21.58
CA ASN A 43 -16.94 10.22 22.38
C ASN A 43 -15.76 9.87 21.45
N LEU A 44 -14.67 10.61 21.53
CA LEU A 44 -13.45 10.32 20.76
C LEU A 44 -12.19 10.89 21.41
N GLU A 45 -11.07 10.24 21.12
CA GLU A 45 -9.72 10.69 21.48
C GLU A 45 -8.85 10.72 20.22
N VAL A 46 -8.20 11.84 19.94
CA VAL A 46 -7.36 12.02 18.75
C VAL A 46 -6.09 12.77 19.11
N ALA A 47 -4.94 12.22 18.70
CA ALA A 47 -3.68 12.94 18.73
C ALA A 47 -3.57 13.83 17.48
N GLU A 48 -3.43 15.14 17.68
CA GLU A 48 -3.17 16.08 16.59
C GLU A 48 -1.67 16.15 16.26
N LYS A 49 -1.35 16.79 15.14
CA LYS A 49 0.04 16.98 14.67
C LYS A 49 0.96 17.67 15.70
N LEU A 50 0.38 18.49 16.57
CA LEU A 50 1.05 19.22 17.65
C LEU A 50 1.34 18.37 18.90
N TYR A 51 0.94 17.10 18.91
CA TYR A 51 1.07 16.25 20.09
C TYR A 51 2.54 15.85 20.33
N ASN A 52 3.11 16.32 21.45
CA ASN A 52 4.50 16.05 21.82
C ASN A 52 4.76 14.63 22.37
N LYS A 53 3.82 13.69 22.20
CA LYS A 53 3.89 12.30 22.71
C LYS A 53 4.11 12.15 24.23
N LYS A 54 4.11 13.26 24.97
CA LYS A 54 4.19 13.35 26.43
C LYS A 54 2.80 13.70 26.95
N ASP A 55 2.29 12.87 27.87
CA ASP A 55 1.01 12.99 28.58
C ASP A 55 -0.20 13.29 27.69
N LYS A 56 -1.22 12.42 27.69
CA LYS A 56 -2.42 12.55 26.84
C LYS A 56 -3.09 13.92 26.98
N SER A 57 -3.96 14.09 27.97
CA SER A 57 -4.75 15.33 28.14
C SER A 57 -3.96 16.49 28.72
N MET A 58 -2.78 16.25 29.28
CA MET A 58 -1.92 17.26 29.95
C MET A 58 -0.77 17.74 29.06
N CYS A 59 -0.85 17.53 27.75
CA CYS A 59 0.15 17.99 26.79
C CYS A 59 0.31 19.53 26.85
N PRO A 60 1.54 20.07 26.98
CA PRO A 60 1.79 21.51 27.08
C PRO A 60 1.28 22.33 25.89
N ASP A 61 1.25 21.73 24.70
CA ASP A 61 0.81 22.38 23.47
C ASP A 61 -0.69 22.19 23.18
N ASP A 62 -1.45 21.55 24.06
CA ASP A 62 -2.87 21.26 23.88
C ASP A 62 -3.13 20.48 22.57
N GLY A 63 -2.26 19.50 22.29
CA GLY A 63 -2.26 18.72 21.05
C GLY A 63 -3.05 17.41 21.09
N TYR A 64 -3.75 17.11 22.18
CA TYR A 64 -4.54 15.88 22.33
C TYR A 64 -6.01 16.22 22.53
N VAL A 65 -6.83 15.88 21.53
CA VAL A 65 -8.25 16.17 21.51
C VAL A 65 -9.00 15.07 22.22
N CYS A 66 -9.74 15.43 23.26
CA CYS A 66 -10.64 14.54 23.99
C CYS A 66 -12.04 15.14 23.96
N ILE A 67 -12.98 14.43 23.33
CA ILE A 67 -14.40 14.77 23.31
C ILE A 67 -15.13 13.72 24.12
N GLN A 68 -15.90 14.16 25.11
CA GLN A 68 -16.73 13.30 25.94
C GLN A 68 -18.16 13.82 25.92
N ASN A 69 -19.12 12.97 25.57
CA ASN A 69 -20.55 13.32 25.50
C ASN A 69 -20.84 14.58 24.66
N SER A 70 -20.17 14.71 23.51
CA SER A 70 -20.22 15.89 22.62
C SER A 70 -19.63 17.19 23.19
N GLU A 71 -18.96 17.13 24.35
CA GLU A 71 -18.24 18.25 24.96
C GLU A 71 -16.73 18.10 24.74
N ILE A 72 -16.06 19.18 24.33
CA ILE A 72 -14.62 19.17 24.06
C ILE A 72 -13.87 19.53 25.34
N MET A 73 -13.22 18.53 25.93
CA MET A 73 -12.53 18.66 27.23
C MET A 73 -11.12 19.23 27.08
N SER A 74 -10.36 18.70 26.12
CA SER A 74 -8.98 19.14 25.83
C SER A 74 -8.71 19.12 24.33
N GLY A 75 -7.64 19.80 23.92
CA GLY A 75 -7.10 19.76 22.57
C GLY A 75 -7.56 20.90 21.66
N ARG A 76 -6.65 21.32 20.76
CA ARG A 76 -6.99 22.20 19.63
C ARG A 76 -7.45 21.35 18.45
N LEU A 77 -8.58 21.70 17.87
CA LEU A 77 -9.10 21.02 16.69
C LEU A 77 -8.25 21.38 15.46
N GLY A 78 -7.61 20.38 14.86
CA GLY A 78 -6.81 20.51 13.65
C GLY A 78 -7.31 19.61 12.53
N LYS A 79 -6.44 19.37 11.55
CA LYS A 79 -6.74 18.50 10.41
C LYS A 79 -6.96 17.04 10.82
N ALA A 80 -6.35 16.54 11.90
CA ALA A 80 -6.55 15.13 12.28
C ALA A 80 -7.96 14.89 12.86
N THR A 81 -8.56 15.90 13.49
CA THR A 81 -9.91 15.80 14.06
C THR A 81 -11.01 16.19 13.06
N LEU A 82 -10.80 17.24 12.27
CA LEU A 82 -11.82 17.81 11.38
C LEU A 82 -11.59 17.53 9.89
N GLY A 83 -10.42 17.02 9.51
CA GLY A 83 -10.04 16.79 8.12
C GLY A 83 -10.49 15.44 7.58
N SER A 84 -10.16 15.19 6.32
CA SER A 84 -10.58 14.01 5.56
C SER A 84 -9.68 12.77 5.71
N GLY A 85 -8.57 12.87 6.45
CA GLY A 85 -7.50 11.87 6.41
C GLY A 85 -7.47 10.87 7.57
N ASN A 86 -8.38 10.97 8.55
CA ASN A 86 -8.31 10.17 9.77
C ASN A 86 -9.68 9.58 10.14
N LYS A 87 -9.74 8.27 10.35
CA LYS A 87 -10.93 7.53 10.79
C LYS A 87 -11.32 7.81 12.25
N ALA A 88 -10.42 8.39 13.04
CA ALA A 88 -10.74 8.84 14.40
C ALA A 88 -11.35 10.26 14.44
N GLY A 89 -11.50 10.93 13.29
CA GLY A 89 -12.01 12.29 13.20
C GLY A 89 -13.48 12.43 13.60
N LEU A 90 -13.86 13.64 14.04
CA LEU A 90 -15.20 13.97 14.54
C LEU A 90 -16.30 13.65 13.53
N PHE A 91 -16.12 14.05 12.27
CA PHE A 91 -17.14 13.85 11.25
C PHE A 91 -17.29 12.39 10.84
N TYR A 92 -16.20 11.61 10.88
CA TYR A 92 -16.26 10.18 10.62
C TYR A 92 -17.04 9.47 11.72
N VAL A 93 -16.74 9.77 12.99
CA VAL A 93 -17.48 9.21 14.14
C VAL A 93 -18.96 9.59 14.08
N LEU A 94 -19.28 10.86 13.77
CA LEU A 94 -20.67 11.29 13.59
C LEU A 94 -21.38 10.51 12.48
N ASN A 95 -20.72 10.27 11.34
CA ASN A 95 -21.30 9.54 10.22
C ASN A 95 -21.56 8.07 10.57
N MET A 96 -20.60 7.43 11.26
CA MET A 96 -20.68 5.99 11.59
C MET A 96 -21.66 5.69 12.73
N GLU A 97 -21.71 6.54 13.77
CA GLU A 97 -22.54 6.29 14.96
C GLU A 97 -23.95 6.90 14.84
N TYR A 98 -24.09 8.06 14.21
CA TYR A 98 -25.33 8.86 14.19
C TYR A 98 -25.87 9.15 12.78
N GLY A 99 -25.23 8.58 11.74
CA GLY A 99 -25.64 8.67 10.35
C GLY A 99 -25.21 9.96 9.63
N SER A 100 -25.33 9.92 8.30
CA SER A 100 -24.79 10.96 7.41
C SER A 100 -25.50 12.31 7.54
N LYS A 101 -26.78 12.32 7.92
CA LYS A 101 -27.54 13.57 8.13
C LYS A 101 -26.95 14.40 9.27
N SER A 102 -26.70 13.77 10.43
CA SER A 102 -26.14 14.41 11.62
C SER A 102 -24.74 14.97 11.36
N ALA A 103 -23.91 14.20 10.64
CA ALA A 103 -22.58 14.65 10.22
C ALA A 103 -22.66 15.88 9.28
N ALA A 104 -23.51 15.83 8.25
CA ALA A 104 -23.67 16.92 7.29
C ALA A 104 -24.21 18.21 7.92
N GLU A 105 -25.18 18.11 8.83
CA GLU A 105 -25.67 19.27 9.59
C GLU A 105 -24.57 19.92 10.43
N THR A 106 -23.79 19.11 11.15
CA THR A 106 -22.66 19.61 11.96
C THR A 106 -21.59 20.28 11.10
N MET A 107 -21.24 19.71 9.94
CA MET A 107 -20.32 20.34 8.97
C MET A 107 -20.85 21.70 8.49
N ASN A 108 -22.14 21.78 8.16
CA ASN A 108 -22.77 23.02 7.70
C ASN A 108 -22.77 24.11 8.77
N ARG A 109 -23.03 23.75 10.03
CA ARG A 109 -22.94 24.68 11.18
C ARG A 109 -21.53 25.21 11.34
N LEU A 110 -20.53 24.32 11.29
CA LEU A 110 -19.12 24.70 11.39
C LEU A 110 -18.68 25.62 10.25
N ALA A 111 -19.07 25.32 9.01
CA ALA A 111 -18.73 26.15 7.85
C ALA A 111 -19.28 27.58 7.98
N LYS A 112 -20.54 27.71 8.44
CA LYS A 112 -21.20 29.01 8.66
C LYS A 112 -20.54 29.82 9.78
N LEU A 113 -20.17 29.17 10.89
CA LEU A 113 -19.47 29.84 11.99
C LEU A 113 -18.08 30.30 11.54
N SER A 114 -17.31 29.39 10.93
CA SER A 114 -15.92 29.64 10.54
C SER A 114 -15.81 30.79 9.53
N ALA A 115 -16.70 30.85 8.54
CA ALA A 115 -16.70 31.91 7.54
C ALA A 115 -16.91 33.31 8.16
N ARG A 116 -17.82 33.44 9.14
CA ARG A 116 -18.10 34.72 9.81
C ARG A 116 -17.06 35.07 10.87
N TRP A 117 -16.65 34.09 11.66
CA TRP A 117 -15.67 34.28 12.72
C TRP A 117 -14.30 34.69 12.16
N LEU A 118 -13.84 34.03 11.10
CA LEU A 118 -12.54 34.35 10.51
C LEU A 118 -12.55 35.75 9.87
N GLY A 119 -13.66 36.15 9.25
CA GLY A 119 -13.82 37.49 8.67
C GLY A 119 -13.87 38.62 9.71
N THR A 120 -14.38 38.35 10.92
CA THR A 120 -14.46 39.34 12.01
C THR A 120 -13.19 39.39 12.85
N ARG A 121 -12.57 38.24 13.14
CA ARG A 121 -11.29 38.16 13.86
C ARG A 121 -10.14 38.76 13.06
N GLY A 122 -10.16 38.55 11.74
CA GLY A 122 -9.04 38.87 10.86
C GLY A 122 -7.91 37.84 10.97
N PHE A 123 -7.45 37.34 9.82
CA PHE A 123 -6.28 36.49 9.70
C PHE A 123 -5.54 36.88 8.42
N SER A 124 -4.30 37.34 8.56
CA SER A 124 -3.50 37.86 7.45
C SER A 124 -2.08 37.31 7.54
N ILE A 125 -1.41 37.25 6.39
CA ILE A 125 0.01 36.93 6.26
C ILE A 125 0.73 38.16 5.73
N GLY A 126 1.82 38.55 6.40
CA GLY A 126 2.67 39.68 6.02
C GLY A 126 4.06 39.24 5.56
N ILE A 127 4.86 40.22 5.14
CA ILE A 127 6.29 40.01 4.87
C ILE A 127 7.10 39.80 6.17
N ASP A 128 6.63 40.38 7.27
CA ASP A 128 7.27 40.27 8.59
C ASP A 128 7.23 38.81 9.11
N ASP A 129 6.18 38.06 8.76
CA ASP A 129 5.98 36.65 9.12
C ASP A 129 7.03 35.70 8.51
N VAL A 130 7.68 36.15 7.43
CA VAL A 130 8.72 35.40 6.70
C VAL A 130 10.11 36.03 6.80
N THR A 131 10.24 37.14 7.51
CA THR A 131 11.52 37.83 7.68
C THR A 131 12.35 37.11 8.73
N PRO A 132 13.56 36.60 8.41
CA PRO A 132 14.41 35.94 9.39
C PRO A 132 14.97 36.94 10.39
N GLY A 133 14.93 36.60 11.69
CA GLY A 133 15.62 37.37 12.72
C GLY A 133 17.14 37.32 12.54
N ALA A 134 17.86 38.34 13.04
CA ALA A 134 19.32 38.43 12.89
C ALA A 134 20.06 37.23 13.48
N GLU A 135 19.60 36.71 14.62
CA GLU A 135 20.14 35.50 15.25
C GLU A 135 19.96 34.26 14.38
N LEU A 136 18.78 34.10 13.78
CA LEU A 136 18.49 33.00 12.85
C LEU A 136 19.35 33.09 11.59
N SER A 137 19.57 34.29 11.04
CA SER A 137 20.45 34.50 9.89
C SER A 137 21.91 34.14 10.21
N ALA A 138 22.40 34.49 11.40
CA ALA A 138 23.75 34.14 11.84
C ALA A 138 23.90 32.63 12.07
N GLU A 139 22.93 31.99 12.74
CA GLU A 139 22.94 30.54 12.96
C GLU A 139 22.81 29.77 11.64
N LYS A 140 21.96 30.22 10.71
CA LYS A 140 21.87 29.68 9.35
C LYS A 140 23.24 29.70 8.66
N GLY A 141 23.91 30.85 8.66
CA GLY A 141 25.23 31.01 8.03
C GLY A 141 26.23 30.00 8.56
N ARG A 142 26.33 29.90 9.90
CA ARG A 142 27.20 28.95 10.59
C ARG A 142 26.91 27.49 10.20
N ARG A 143 25.64 27.10 10.12
CA ARG A 143 25.23 25.72 9.78
C ARG A 143 25.55 25.36 8.33
N ILE A 144 25.32 26.29 7.40
CA ILE A 144 25.61 26.08 5.97
C ILE A 144 27.11 26.00 5.75
N GLU A 145 27.90 26.88 6.36
CA GLU A 145 29.37 26.86 6.26
C GLU A 145 29.96 25.57 6.83
N ALA A 146 29.46 25.10 7.99
CA ALA A 146 29.87 23.81 8.55
C ALA A 146 29.51 22.62 7.63
N GLY A 147 28.33 22.66 7.01
CA GLY A 147 27.92 21.66 6.02
C GLY A 147 28.81 21.64 4.79
N TYR A 148 29.14 22.82 4.25
CA TYR A 148 30.03 22.96 3.10
C TYR A 148 31.44 22.47 3.40
N ALA A 149 32.01 22.83 4.56
CA ALA A 149 33.32 22.35 4.99
C ALA A 149 33.37 20.82 5.07
N THR A 150 32.31 20.20 5.59
CA THR A 150 32.18 18.73 5.63
C THR A 150 32.11 18.14 4.23
N CYS A 151 31.34 18.73 3.31
CA CYS A 151 31.28 18.27 1.92
C CYS A 151 32.64 18.41 1.21
N ASP A 152 33.35 19.51 1.41
CA ASP A 152 34.66 19.76 0.82
C ASP A 152 35.71 18.76 1.33
N GLU A 153 35.64 18.34 2.60
CA GLU A 153 36.47 17.27 3.15
C GLU A 153 36.20 15.91 2.48
N ARG A 154 34.93 15.58 2.21
CA ARG A 154 34.56 14.36 1.49
C ARG A 154 35.00 14.38 0.02
N ILE A 155 34.85 15.52 -0.65
CA ILE A 155 35.32 15.71 -2.03
C ILE A 155 36.85 15.58 -2.09
N ALA A 156 37.58 16.20 -1.15
CA ALA A 156 39.04 16.07 -1.08
C ALA A 156 39.48 14.63 -0.80
N SER A 157 38.72 13.87 -0.01
CA SER A 157 38.97 12.45 0.24
C SER A 157 38.74 11.58 -1.00
N TYR A 158 37.73 11.93 -1.81
CA TYR A 158 37.47 11.30 -3.10
C TYR A 158 38.59 11.59 -4.11
N GLU A 159 39.04 12.85 -4.21
CA GLU A 159 40.16 13.22 -5.10
C GLU A 159 41.47 12.52 -4.71
N LYS A 160 41.68 12.25 -3.42
CA LYS A 160 42.82 11.46 -2.90
C LYS A 160 42.64 9.95 -3.04
N GLY A 161 41.45 9.47 -3.40
CA GLY A 161 41.12 8.05 -3.47
C GLY A 161 41.04 7.35 -2.10
N THR A 162 40.96 8.09 -0.99
CA THR A 162 40.91 7.55 0.38
C THR A 162 39.49 7.37 0.90
N LEU A 163 38.47 7.62 0.08
CA LEU A 163 37.06 7.52 0.48
C LEU A 163 36.68 6.05 0.73
N THR A 164 36.09 5.78 1.89
CA THR A 164 35.54 4.47 2.22
C THR A 164 34.26 4.23 1.43
N LEU A 165 34.26 3.21 0.58
CA LEU A 165 33.12 2.87 -0.26
C LEU A 165 31.97 2.30 0.58
N GLN A 166 30.75 2.75 0.29
CA GLN A 166 29.56 2.11 0.81
C GLN A 166 29.29 0.79 0.07
N ALA A 167 28.70 -0.17 0.76
CA ALA A 167 28.44 -1.48 0.18
C ALA A 167 27.52 -1.38 -1.05
N GLY A 168 27.98 -1.92 -2.18
CA GLY A 168 27.22 -1.96 -3.43
C GLY A 168 27.23 -0.67 -4.25
N CYS A 169 27.99 0.35 -3.83
CA CYS A 169 28.15 1.63 -4.55
C CYS A 169 29.57 1.79 -5.07
N ASN A 170 29.72 2.48 -6.21
CA ASN A 170 31.03 2.91 -6.67
C ASN A 170 31.53 4.13 -5.85
N ALA A 171 32.77 4.57 -6.08
CA ALA A 171 33.37 5.70 -5.36
C ALA A 171 32.62 7.03 -5.56
N GLU A 172 32.06 7.24 -6.75
CA GLU A 172 31.32 8.44 -7.09
C GLU A 172 29.92 8.43 -6.48
N GLU A 173 29.19 7.33 -6.60
CA GLU A 173 27.88 7.09 -5.97
C GLU A 173 27.96 7.20 -4.45
N THR A 174 29.03 6.67 -3.85
CA THR A 174 29.28 6.82 -2.41
C THR A 174 29.44 8.30 -2.04
N LEU A 175 30.22 9.06 -2.82
CA LEU A 175 30.38 10.49 -2.60
C LEU A 175 29.05 11.23 -2.73
N GLU A 176 28.27 10.93 -3.77
CA GLU A 176 26.94 11.52 -4.00
C GLU A 176 26.00 11.25 -2.81
N ALA A 177 25.96 10.02 -2.32
CA ALA A 177 25.12 9.61 -1.20
C ALA A 177 25.52 10.32 0.10
N GLU A 178 26.81 10.35 0.44
CA GLU A 178 27.31 11.03 1.64
C GLU A 178 27.03 12.54 1.57
N VAL A 179 27.32 13.19 0.44
CA VAL A 179 27.09 14.63 0.26
C VAL A 179 25.60 14.95 0.35
N LEU A 180 24.74 14.19 -0.32
CA LEU A 180 23.29 14.39 -0.24
C LEU A 180 22.76 14.23 1.19
N GLY A 181 23.27 13.23 1.92
CA GLY A 181 22.95 13.01 3.33
C GLY A 181 23.29 14.22 4.20
N VAL A 182 24.52 14.74 4.09
CA VAL A 182 24.97 15.93 4.82
C VAL A 182 24.09 17.15 4.49
N LEU A 183 23.82 17.41 3.21
CA LEU A 183 23.02 18.56 2.77
C LEU A 183 21.56 18.47 3.24
N SER A 184 20.99 17.26 3.30
CA SER A 184 19.65 17.03 3.86
C SER A 184 19.61 17.35 5.36
N SER A 185 20.61 16.91 6.12
CA SER A 185 20.74 17.22 7.56
C SER A 185 20.90 18.71 7.83
N VAL A 186 21.66 19.44 6.99
CA VAL A 186 21.81 20.90 7.11
C VAL A 186 20.46 21.60 6.95
N ARG A 187 19.66 21.21 5.96
CA ARG A 187 18.32 21.77 5.73
C ARG A 187 17.39 21.50 6.92
N GLU A 188 17.41 20.28 7.44
CA GLU A 188 16.57 19.90 8.59
C GLU A 188 16.96 20.68 9.86
N ALA A 189 18.26 20.79 10.15
CA ALA A 189 18.76 21.56 11.28
C ALA A 189 18.40 23.06 11.17
N ALA A 190 18.60 23.66 9.99
CA ALA A 190 18.21 25.05 9.73
C ALA A 190 16.71 25.27 9.83
N GLY A 191 15.91 24.30 9.37
CA GLY A 191 14.44 24.33 9.49
C GLY A 191 13.96 24.25 10.94
N ASN A 192 14.54 23.36 11.74
CA ASN A 192 14.18 23.22 13.15
C ASN A 192 14.56 24.47 13.96
N ALA A 193 15.73 25.06 13.70
CA ALA A 193 16.13 26.32 14.31
C ALA A 193 15.17 27.47 13.94
N CYS A 194 14.73 27.52 12.68
CA CYS A 194 13.73 28.48 12.22
C CYS A 194 12.40 28.33 12.97
N LEU A 195 11.86 27.11 13.09
CA LEU A 195 10.57 26.87 13.75
C LEU A 195 10.60 27.23 15.24
N GLN A 196 11.74 27.06 15.91
CA GLN A 196 11.91 27.43 17.32
C GLN A 196 11.99 28.95 17.51
N ALA A 197 12.55 29.67 16.54
CA ALA A 197 12.71 31.12 16.60
C ALA A 197 11.41 31.89 16.28
N LEU A 198 10.46 31.27 15.57
CA LEU A 198 9.23 31.94 15.14
C LEU A 198 8.23 32.13 16.30
N PRO A 199 7.54 33.29 16.35
CA PRO A 199 6.53 33.53 17.38
C PRO A 199 5.30 32.64 17.15
N LYS A 200 4.63 32.24 18.25
CA LYS A 200 3.44 31.37 18.21
C LYS A 200 2.26 31.97 17.43
N HIS A 201 2.21 33.29 17.31
CA HIS A 201 1.16 34.01 16.56
C HIS A 201 1.43 34.12 15.06
N ASN A 202 2.59 33.63 14.59
CA ASN A 202 2.96 33.71 13.17
C ASN A 202 1.95 32.97 12.29
N ALA A 203 1.42 33.62 11.26
CA ALA A 203 0.33 33.08 10.44
C ALA A 203 0.73 31.80 9.67
N PRO A 204 1.86 31.75 8.92
CA PRO A 204 2.36 30.52 8.29
C PRO A 204 2.53 29.36 9.27
N LEU A 205 3.04 29.65 10.47
CA LEU A 205 3.25 28.63 11.51
C LEU A 205 1.91 28.05 11.95
N ILE A 206 0.92 28.90 12.25
CA ILE A 206 -0.44 28.45 12.59
C ILE A 206 -1.03 27.58 11.47
N MET A 207 -0.89 27.99 10.20
CA MET A 207 -1.40 27.24 9.06
C MET A 207 -0.77 25.85 8.91
N ALA A 208 0.55 25.74 9.10
CA ALA A 208 1.29 24.48 9.01
C ALA A 208 1.02 23.55 10.21
N LEU A 209 0.78 24.11 11.39
CA LEU A 209 0.45 23.38 12.61
C LEU A 209 -0.99 22.84 12.58
N CYS A 210 -1.96 23.65 12.13
CA CYS A 210 -3.35 23.20 11.99
C CYS A 210 -3.56 22.30 10.76
N GLY A 211 -2.62 22.31 9.81
CA GLY A 211 -2.66 21.49 8.60
C GLY A 211 -3.57 22.04 7.49
N SER A 212 -3.92 23.33 7.54
CA SER A 212 -4.77 23.97 6.53
C SER A 212 -4.10 24.01 5.16
N LYS A 213 -2.96 24.70 5.05
CA LYS A 213 -2.14 24.76 3.83
C LYS A 213 -0.68 25.01 4.18
N GLY A 214 0.21 24.31 3.49
CA GLY A 214 1.65 24.38 3.73
C GLY A 214 2.14 23.40 4.80
N SER A 215 3.45 23.20 4.83
CA SER A 215 4.14 22.36 5.80
C SER A 215 5.26 23.14 6.48
N THR A 216 5.86 22.55 7.52
CA THR A 216 7.05 23.07 8.18
C THR A 216 8.22 23.25 7.20
N ILE A 217 8.28 22.41 6.17
CA ILE A 217 9.28 22.50 5.09
C ILE A 217 9.05 23.78 4.27
N ASN A 218 7.80 24.11 3.91
CA ASN A 218 7.50 25.34 3.15
C ASN A 218 7.94 26.59 3.91
N ILE A 219 7.72 26.63 5.24
CA ILE A 219 8.17 27.74 6.10
C ILE A 219 9.70 27.81 6.10
N SER A 220 10.36 26.68 6.30
CA SER A 220 11.83 26.60 6.27
C SER A 220 12.40 27.10 4.93
N GLN A 221 11.78 26.75 3.80
CA GLN A 221 12.22 27.20 2.48
C GLN A 221 12.03 28.71 2.25
N MET A 222 10.95 29.28 2.78
CA MET A 222 10.68 30.72 2.69
C MET A 222 11.63 31.56 3.54
N ILE A 223 12.00 31.06 4.73
CA ILE A 223 12.73 31.85 5.75
C ILE A 223 14.21 31.44 5.84
N ALA A 224 14.49 30.14 6.01
CA ALA A 224 15.83 29.61 6.26
C ALA A 224 16.60 29.34 4.95
N CYS A 225 16.36 28.23 4.26
CA CYS A 225 17.01 27.88 3.00
C CYS A 225 16.14 26.94 2.16
N VAL A 226 16.21 27.07 0.84
CA VAL A 226 15.46 26.18 -0.07
C VAL A 226 16.03 24.75 -0.05
N GLY A 227 17.35 24.62 -0.02
CA GLY A 227 18.07 23.33 0.08
C GLY A 227 18.45 22.73 -1.28
N GLN A 228 18.85 21.45 -1.26
CA GLN A 228 19.28 20.72 -2.45
C GLN A 228 18.14 20.56 -3.47
N GLN A 229 18.38 20.97 -4.71
CA GLN A 229 17.49 20.66 -5.83
C GLN A 229 17.88 19.30 -6.41
N ALA A 230 16.95 18.35 -6.43
CA ALA A 230 17.17 17.04 -7.03
C ALA A 230 16.49 17.01 -8.41
N VAL A 231 17.16 16.39 -9.37
CA VAL A 231 16.61 16.09 -10.70
C VAL A 231 16.70 14.58 -10.92
N SER A 232 15.56 13.95 -11.18
CA SER A 232 15.47 12.49 -11.37
C SER A 232 16.07 11.67 -10.22
N GLY A 233 15.93 12.16 -8.98
CA GLY A 233 16.44 11.50 -7.76
C GLY A 233 17.94 11.69 -7.50
N SER A 234 18.65 12.42 -8.35
CA SER A 234 20.09 12.72 -8.22
C SER A 234 20.34 14.23 -8.12
N ARG A 235 21.56 14.65 -7.77
CA ARG A 235 21.94 16.06 -7.93
C ARG A 235 21.97 16.41 -9.43
N PRO A 236 21.78 17.69 -9.82
CA PRO A 236 21.74 18.09 -11.21
C PRO A 236 22.92 17.52 -12.02
N PRO A 237 22.63 16.84 -13.14
CA PRO A 237 23.65 16.23 -13.97
C PRO A 237 24.49 17.29 -14.69
N ASP A 238 25.63 16.87 -15.24
CA ASP A 238 26.48 17.75 -16.03
C ASP A 238 25.87 17.98 -17.42
N GLY A 239 25.29 19.17 -17.62
CA GLY A 239 24.75 19.60 -18.90
C GLY A 239 25.80 20.07 -19.91
N PHE A 240 27.04 20.30 -19.45
CA PHE A 240 28.20 20.68 -20.26
C PHE A 240 29.37 19.73 -19.98
N ALA A 241 30.46 19.86 -20.75
CA ALA A 241 31.66 19.03 -20.59
C ALA A 241 32.21 19.05 -19.15
N GLU A 242 31.92 17.99 -18.39
CA GLU A 242 32.30 17.75 -17.00
C GLU A 242 31.84 18.85 -16.03
N ARG A 243 30.74 19.54 -16.32
CA ARG A 243 30.18 20.56 -15.40
C ARG A 243 28.70 20.82 -15.65
N SER A 244 28.03 21.28 -14.61
CA SER A 244 26.61 21.65 -14.65
C SER A 244 26.34 22.95 -15.41
N LEU A 245 27.13 24.01 -15.15
CA LEU A 245 27.02 25.31 -15.79
C LEU A 245 28.40 25.88 -16.15
N PRO A 246 28.50 26.77 -17.18
CA PRO A 246 29.76 27.39 -17.57
C PRO A 246 30.43 28.26 -16.51
N HIS A 247 29.68 28.68 -15.48
CA HIS A 247 30.15 29.48 -14.36
C HIS A 247 31.02 28.70 -13.36
N PHE A 248 30.94 27.36 -13.39
CA PHE A 248 31.73 26.49 -12.51
C PHE A 248 32.93 25.90 -13.25
N LYS A 249 33.92 25.45 -12.48
CA LYS A 249 35.10 24.76 -13.01
C LYS A 249 34.70 23.37 -13.52
N ARG A 250 35.51 22.83 -14.43
CA ARG A 250 35.33 21.44 -14.90
C ARG A 250 35.68 20.47 -13.78
N GLY A 251 34.89 19.41 -13.63
CA GLY A 251 35.01 18.41 -12.57
C GLY A 251 34.57 18.89 -11.19
N GLU A 252 34.00 20.09 -11.06
CA GLU A 252 33.65 20.66 -9.76
C GLU A 252 32.41 19.98 -9.16
N LYS A 253 32.58 19.29 -8.03
CA LYS A 253 31.52 18.54 -7.32
C LYS A 253 30.97 19.24 -6.07
N THR A 254 31.29 20.52 -5.89
CA THR A 254 30.87 21.33 -4.73
C THR A 254 29.33 21.43 -4.65
N PRO A 255 28.74 21.61 -3.46
CA PRO A 255 27.29 21.72 -3.31
C PRO A 255 26.65 22.80 -4.19
N ALA A 256 27.28 23.98 -4.30
CA ALA A 256 26.78 25.08 -5.11
C ALA A 256 26.84 24.79 -6.63
N ALA A 257 27.88 24.08 -7.09
CA ALA A 257 27.99 23.66 -8.49
C ALA A 257 26.95 22.59 -8.86
N LYS A 258 26.55 21.77 -7.89
CA LYS A 258 25.58 20.68 -8.04
C LYS A 258 24.23 21.00 -7.40
N GLY A 259 23.76 22.24 -7.50
CA GLY A 259 22.33 22.56 -7.28
C GLY A 259 21.86 22.76 -5.84
N PHE A 260 22.75 22.96 -4.87
CA PHE A 260 22.35 23.36 -3.52
C PHE A 260 22.02 24.86 -3.47
N VAL A 261 20.80 25.19 -3.03
CA VAL A 261 20.32 26.57 -2.90
C VAL A 261 20.38 26.98 -1.43
N ALA A 262 21.37 27.80 -1.08
CA ALA A 262 21.60 28.26 0.29
C ALA A 262 20.67 29.42 0.69
N ASN A 263 20.21 30.19 -0.30
CA ASN A 263 19.29 31.29 -0.09
C ASN A 263 17.85 30.80 0.13
N SER A 264 17.06 31.61 0.82
CA SER A 264 15.62 31.41 0.96
C SER A 264 14.85 32.22 -0.08
N PHE A 265 13.54 31.99 -0.21
CA PHE A 265 12.71 32.83 -1.08
C PHE A 265 12.68 34.29 -0.63
N PHE A 266 12.79 34.55 0.68
CA PHE A 266 12.87 35.91 1.22
C PHE A 266 14.19 36.60 0.86
N SER A 267 15.34 35.93 1.03
CA SER A 267 16.64 36.54 0.73
C SER A 267 16.86 36.74 -0.78
N GLY A 268 16.16 35.98 -1.62
CA GLY A 268 16.33 35.96 -3.07
C GLY A 268 17.45 35.02 -3.52
N MET A 269 17.20 34.30 -4.62
CA MET A 269 18.12 33.33 -5.20
C MET A 269 19.14 34.00 -6.13
N ARG A 270 20.37 33.47 -6.16
CA ARG A 270 21.37 33.84 -7.17
C ARG A 270 20.99 33.31 -8.55
N PRO A 271 21.53 33.87 -9.66
CA PRO A 271 21.19 33.40 -11.01
C PRO A 271 21.44 31.89 -11.24
N THR A 272 22.54 31.35 -10.71
CA THR A 272 22.85 29.91 -10.79
C THR A 272 21.88 29.06 -9.98
N GLU A 273 21.55 29.48 -8.75
CA GLU A 273 20.57 28.84 -7.88
C GLU A 273 19.16 28.85 -8.51
N PHE A 274 18.76 29.98 -9.08
CA PHE A 274 17.48 30.14 -9.76
C PHE A 274 17.34 29.19 -10.95
N PHE A 275 18.42 28.99 -11.72
CA PHE A 275 18.43 28.05 -12.84
C PHE A 275 18.21 26.61 -12.36
N PHE A 276 18.96 26.17 -11.34
CA PHE A 276 18.79 24.82 -10.77
C PHE A 276 17.40 24.62 -10.15
N HIS A 277 16.86 25.62 -9.47
CA HIS A 277 15.51 25.56 -8.93
C HIS A 277 14.45 25.45 -10.03
N THR A 278 14.61 26.20 -11.13
CA THR A 278 13.72 26.13 -12.29
C THR A 278 13.80 24.77 -12.99
N MET A 279 14.98 24.17 -13.07
CA MET A 279 15.18 22.84 -13.64
C MET A 279 14.38 21.78 -12.87
N ALA A 280 14.52 21.73 -11.54
CA ALA A 280 13.76 20.81 -10.69
C ALA A 280 12.24 21.11 -10.73
N GLY A 281 11.86 22.39 -10.75
CA GLY A 281 10.45 22.78 -10.87
C GLY A 281 9.82 22.33 -12.19
N ARG A 282 10.56 22.41 -13.31
CA ARG A 282 10.07 21.98 -14.63
C ARG A 282 9.87 20.47 -14.71
N GLU A 283 10.75 19.68 -14.08
CA GLU A 283 10.58 18.23 -14.01
C GLU A 283 9.23 17.89 -13.38
N GLY A 284 8.92 18.42 -12.20
CA GLY A 284 7.62 18.16 -11.54
C GLY A 284 6.39 18.57 -12.35
N LEU A 285 6.48 19.66 -13.13
CA LEU A 285 5.39 20.10 -14.02
C LEU A 285 5.20 19.14 -15.21
N VAL A 286 6.29 18.72 -15.85
CA VAL A 286 6.25 17.76 -16.98
C VAL A 286 5.77 16.40 -16.49
N ASP A 287 6.24 15.98 -15.33
CA ASP A 287 5.89 14.73 -14.69
C ASP A 287 4.36 14.61 -14.48
N THR A 288 3.73 15.69 -13.98
CA THR A 288 2.27 15.78 -13.86
C THR A 288 1.56 15.58 -15.20
N ALA A 289 2.07 16.18 -16.28
CA ALA A 289 1.48 16.09 -17.62
C ALA A 289 1.60 14.68 -18.23
N VAL A 290 2.76 14.04 -18.10
CA VAL A 290 3.01 12.71 -18.68
C VAL A 290 2.28 11.63 -17.89
N LYS A 291 2.38 11.65 -16.57
CA LYS A 291 1.87 10.57 -15.72
C LYS A 291 0.35 10.50 -15.66
N THR A 292 -0.36 11.62 -15.82
CA THR A 292 -1.83 11.63 -15.86
C THR A 292 -2.38 10.73 -16.97
N ALA A 293 -1.74 10.73 -18.15
CA ALA A 293 -2.15 9.88 -19.27
C ALA A 293 -1.89 8.40 -18.98
N GLU A 294 -0.74 8.07 -18.39
CA GLU A 294 -0.37 6.68 -18.07
C GLU A 294 -1.29 6.08 -16.98
N THR A 295 -1.55 6.82 -15.91
CA THR A 295 -2.42 6.38 -14.81
C THR A 295 -3.87 6.27 -15.25
N GLY A 296 -4.34 7.19 -16.11
CA GLY A 296 -5.68 7.12 -16.69
C GLY A 296 -5.88 5.88 -17.56
N TYR A 297 -4.89 5.55 -18.40
CA TYR A 297 -4.92 4.31 -19.19
C TYR A 297 -4.86 3.07 -18.31
N MET A 298 -4.04 3.05 -17.26
CA MET A 298 -4.01 1.95 -16.28
C MET A 298 -5.36 1.75 -15.59
N SER A 299 -5.97 2.82 -15.07
CA SER A 299 -7.28 2.77 -14.41
C SER A 299 -8.37 2.27 -15.35
N ARG A 300 -8.39 2.74 -16.62
CA ARG A 300 -9.31 2.23 -17.65
C ARG A 300 -9.19 0.72 -17.85
N ARG A 301 -7.96 0.18 -17.86
CA ARG A 301 -7.71 -1.26 -18.04
C ARG A 301 -8.19 -2.08 -16.84
N LEU A 302 -7.89 -1.62 -15.63
CA LEU A 302 -8.39 -2.23 -14.40
C LEU A 302 -9.92 -2.28 -14.37
N MET A 303 -10.57 -1.17 -14.72
CA MET A 303 -12.03 -1.10 -14.77
C MET A 303 -12.60 -2.14 -15.75
N LYS A 304 -12.04 -2.24 -16.95
CA LYS A 304 -12.53 -3.18 -17.97
C LYS A 304 -12.36 -4.66 -17.58
N ALA A 305 -11.33 -4.99 -16.80
CA ALA A 305 -11.15 -6.35 -16.29
C ALA A 305 -12.14 -6.67 -15.16
N LEU A 306 -12.43 -5.70 -14.29
CA LEU A 306 -13.16 -5.91 -13.03
C LEU A 306 -14.64 -5.51 -13.07
N GLU A 307 -15.12 -4.84 -14.13
CA GLU A 307 -16.47 -4.24 -14.21
C GLU A 307 -17.63 -5.24 -14.02
N ASP A 308 -17.44 -6.52 -14.37
CA ASP A 308 -18.49 -7.54 -14.31
C ASP A 308 -18.53 -8.29 -12.96
N LEU A 309 -17.67 -7.93 -12.00
CA LEU A 309 -17.59 -8.62 -10.72
C LEU A 309 -18.54 -7.98 -9.71
N SER A 310 -19.49 -8.79 -9.25
CA SER A 310 -20.45 -8.40 -8.22
C SER A 310 -20.60 -9.49 -7.17
N LEU A 311 -20.98 -9.07 -5.95
CA LEU A 311 -21.38 -9.99 -4.90
C LEU A 311 -22.79 -10.52 -5.17
N LEU A 312 -22.99 -11.83 -5.18
CA LEU A 312 -24.32 -12.44 -5.32
C LEU A 312 -24.98 -12.67 -3.95
N TYR A 313 -26.27 -13.00 -3.94
CA TYR A 313 -27.06 -13.24 -2.72
C TYR A 313 -26.59 -14.43 -1.89
N ASP A 314 -25.79 -15.32 -2.48
CA ASP A 314 -25.17 -16.45 -1.79
C ASP A 314 -23.85 -16.08 -1.09
N GLY A 315 -23.44 -14.80 -1.13
CA GLY A 315 -22.21 -14.31 -0.51
C GLY A 315 -20.94 -14.51 -1.35
N THR A 316 -21.07 -15.10 -2.55
CA THR A 316 -19.92 -15.32 -3.45
C THR A 316 -19.72 -14.15 -4.40
N VAL A 317 -18.47 -13.89 -4.80
CA VAL A 317 -18.14 -12.92 -5.85
C VAL A 317 -17.99 -13.65 -7.17
N ARG A 318 -18.81 -13.28 -8.16
CA ARG A 318 -18.85 -13.95 -9.45
C ARG A 318 -18.67 -13.00 -10.61
N ASN A 319 -18.23 -13.55 -11.73
CA ASN A 319 -18.21 -12.87 -13.03
C ASN A 319 -19.58 -12.99 -13.74
N SER A 320 -19.73 -12.32 -14.87
CA SER A 320 -20.97 -12.34 -15.69
C SER A 320 -21.38 -13.74 -16.17
N MET A 321 -20.44 -14.66 -16.34
CA MET A 321 -20.71 -16.05 -16.74
C MET A 321 -21.07 -16.97 -15.57
N GLY A 322 -21.16 -16.43 -14.35
CA GLY A 322 -21.44 -17.20 -13.13
C GLY A 322 -20.25 -17.98 -12.58
N GLY A 323 -19.05 -17.78 -13.12
CA GLY A 323 -17.78 -18.29 -12.58
C GLY A 323 -17.44 -17.59 -11.26
N ILE A 324 -17.10 -18.38 -10.24
CA ILE A 324 -16.74 -17.89 -8.91
C ILE A 324 -15.29 -17.41 -8.94
N VAL A 325 -15.06 -16.19 -8.45
CA VAL A 325 -13.71 -15.63 -8.25
C VAL A 325 -13.32 -15.69 -6.78
N GLN A 326 -14.24 -15.32 -5.88
CA GLN A 326 -14.06 -15.47 -4.43
C GLN A 326 -15.27 -16.16 -3.83
N LEU A 327 -15.02 -17.07 -2.88
CA LEU A 327 -16.08 -17.71 -2.09
C LEU A 327 -16.74 -16.73 -1.12
N GLN A 328 -15.94 -15.82 -0.57
CA GLN A 328 -16.37 -14.73 0.29
C GLN A 328 -15.53 -13.51 -0.06
N TYR A 329 -16.18 -12.35 -0.19
CA TYR A 329 -15.46 -11.13 -0.56
C TYR A 329 -14.39 -10.78 0.48
N GLY A 330 -13.13 -10.69 0.03
CA GLY A 330 -12.00 -10.32 0.91
C GLY A 330 -11.77 -11.28 2.08
N ASP A 331 -12.17 -12.55 1.95
CA ASP A 331 -12.10 -13.63 2.95
C ASP A 331 -12.92 -13.39 4.24
N ASP A 332 -13.48 -12.19 4.45
CA ASP A 332 -14.26 -11.84 5.64
C ASP A 332 -15.69 -11.32 5.35
N GLY A 333 -16.01 -11.01 4.09
CA GLY A 333 -17.32 -10.54 3.66
C GLY A 333 -17.67 -9.15 4.18
N MET A 334 -16.66 -8.33 4.49
CA MET A 334 -16.84 -7.00 5.06
C MET A 334 -16.73 -5.89 4.03
N GLU A 335 -17.49 -4.81 4.26
CA GLU A 335 -17.51 -3.62 3.41
C GLU A 335 -16.36 -2.65 3.76
N PRO A 336 -15.37 -2.43 2.88
CA PRO A 336 -14.17 -1.63 3.16
C PRO A 336 -14.49 -0.21 3.63
N THR A 337 -15.57 0.38 3.11
CA THR A 337 -15.97 1.77 3.43
C THR A 337 -16.47 1.96 4.86
N LEU A 338 -16.89 0.88 5.53
CA LEU A 338 -17.45 0.89 6.90
C LEU A 338 -16.44 0.44 7.98
N MET A 339 -15.20 0.15 7.59
CA MET A 339 -14.15 -0.33 8.50
C MET A 339 -13.61 0.81 9.38
N GLU A 340 -13.74 0.66 10.70
CA GLU A 340 -13.39 1.68 11.69
C GLU A 340 -11.91 1.73 12.05
N GLY A 341 -11.24 0.56 12.07
CA GLY A 341 -9.85 0.43 12.54
C GLY A 341 -8.82 0.88 11.50
N ASN A 342 -7.59 1.10 11.98
CA ASN A 342 -6.43 1.39 11.12
C ASN A 342 -5.99 0.16 10.32
N ASP A 343 -6.09 -1.04 10.91
CA ASP A 343 -5.74 -2.33 10.26
C ASP A 343 -6.94 -2.97 9.55
N ALA A 344 -7.81 -2.15 8.95
CA ALA A 344 -9.04 -2.59 8.30
C ALA A 344 -9.99 -3.44 9.18
N GLN A 345 -9.87 -3.30 10.52
CA GLN A 345 -10.77 -3.95 11.47
C GLN A 345 -12.17 -3.32 11.41
N PRO A 346 -13.23 -4.15 11.56
CA PRO A 346 -14.60 -3.66 11.45
C PRO A 346 -14.96 -2.71 12.60
N ILE A 347 -14.47 -2.94 13.82
CA ILE A 347 -14.87 -2.18 15.00
C ILE A 347 -13.63 -1.76 15.79
N GLU A 348 -13.56 -0.49 16.17
CA GLU A 348 -12.56 0.00 17.11
C GLU A 348 -13.08 -0.22 18.55
N PHE A 349 -12.69 -1.32 19.18
CA PHE A 349 -13.26 -1.75 20.46
C PHE A 349 -13.13 -0.70 21.56
N LYS A 350 -11.98 -0.01 21.65
CA LYS A 350 -11.76 1.03 22.66
C LYS A 350 -12.77 2.16 22.53
N ARG A 351 -12.98 2.67 21.30
CA ARG A 351 -13.94 3.76 21.05
C ARG A 351 -15.38 3.30 21.30
N CYS A 352 -15.72 2.08 20.86
CA CYS A 352 -17.04 1.52 21.09
C CYS A 352 -17.36 1.44 22.59
N LEU A 353 -16.39 1.00 23.40
CA LEU A 353 -16.52 0.97 24.86
C LEU A 353 -16.68 2.36 25.47
N MET A 354 -15.91 3.36 25.00
CA MET A 354 -16.07 4.76 25.44
C MET A 354 -17.47 5.29 25.14
N ASN A 355 -18.02 4.98 23.96
CA ASN A 355 -19.37 5.38 23.57
C ASN A 355 -20.43 4.74 24.47
N VAL A 356 -20.30 3.43 24.73
CA VAL A 356 -21.19 2.69 25.63
C VAL A 356 -21.12 3.23 27.06
N LYS A 357 -19.93 3.53 27.59
CA LYS A 357 -19.75 4.16 28.91
C LYS A 357 -20.40 5.56 28.97
N GLY A 358 -20.37 6.32 27.87
CA GLY A 358 -21.01 7.64 27.77
C GLY A 358 -22.54 7.58 27.75
N LEU A 359 -23.09 6.64 26.98
CA LEU A 359 -24.54 6.41 26.84
C LEU A 359 -25.16 5.81 28.12
N TYR A 360 -24.52 4.78 28.67
CA TYR A 360 -24.96 4.09 29.88
C TYR A 360 -24.16 4.57 31.08
N ARG A 361 -24.54 5.74 31.62
CA ARG A 361 -23.91 6.30 32.81
C ARG A 361 -24.10 5.36 34.01
N ARG A 362 -23.03 5.19 34.79
CA ARG A 362 -23.04 4.38 36.00
C ARG A 362 -24.06 4.91 37.01
N GLU A 363 -25.00 4.08 37.40
CA GLU A 363 -25.97 4.39 38.45
C GLU A 363 -25.40 4.03 39.83
N ARG A 364 -25.83 4.74 40.89
CA ARG A 364 -25.39 4.45 42.26
C ARG A 364 -25.93 3.07 42.69
N GLY A 365 -25.04 2.10 42.86
CA GLY A 365 -25.37 0.75 43.33
C GLY A 365 -25.16 -0.38 42.31
N GLU A 366 -24.72 -0.05 41.08
CA GLU A 366 -24.40 -1.06 40.06
C GLU A 366 -23.12 -1.84 40.40
N ARG A 367 -23.18 -3.15 40.16
CA ARG A 367 -22.07 -4.08 40.37
C ARG A 367 -21.08 -3.97 39.21
N ASP A 368 -19.79 -4.03 39.56
CA ASP A 368 -18.72 -4.14 38.59
C ASP A 368 -18.75 -5.54 37.95
N ALA A 369 -18.44 -5.62 36.66
CA ALA A 369 -18.33 -6.87 35.94
C ALA A 369 -17.18 -7.72 36.53
N THR A 370 -17.49 -8.96 36.90
CA THR A 370 -16.51 -9.94 37.36
C THR A 370 -16.11 -10.87 36.22
N ARG A 371 -14.95 -11.53 36.32
CA ARG A 371 -14.51 -12.52 35.31
C ARG A 371 -15.59 -13.57 35.01
N ALA A 372 -16.30 -14.05 36.03
CA ALA A 372 -17.39 -15.01 35.86
C ALA A 372 -18.59 -14.44 35.09
N SER A 373 -18.92 -13.16 35.30
CA SER A 373 -19.95 -12.46 34.53
C SER A 373 -19.53 -12.27 33.07
N CYS A 374 -18.26 -11.96 32.82
CA CYS A 374 -17.71 -11.89 31.47
C CYS A 374 -17.75 -13.24 30.75
N ASP A 375 -17.29 -14.30 31.40
CA ASP A 375 -17.31 -15.65 30.83
C ASP A 375 -18.75 -16.09 30.50
N ALA A 376 -19.71 -15.81 31.39
CA ALA A 376 -21.13 -16.09 31.15
C ALA A 376 -21.72 -15.25 29.98
N ALA A 377 -21.37 -13.98 29.88
CA ALA A 377 -21.81 -13.11 28.78
C ALA A 377 -21.21 -13.53 27.44
N LEU A 378 -19.93 -13.93 27.43
CA LEU A 378 -19.26 -14.45 26.23
C LEU A 378 -19.83 -15.80 25.79
N GLN A 379 -20.16 -16.68 26.75
CA GLN A 379 -20.83 -17.94 26.47
C GLN A 379 -22.23 -17.71 25.89
N LYS A 380 -22.99 -16.75 26.44
CA LYS A 380 -24.28 -16.36 25.89
C LYS A 380 -24.17 -15.86 24.45
N VAL A 381 -23.18 -15.02 24.14
CA VAL A 381 -22.90 -14.58 22.77
C VAL A 381 -22.53 -15.75 21.86
N GLN A 382 -21.76 -16.73 22.35
CA GLN A 382 -21.40 -17.94 21.62
C GLN A 382 -22.59 -18.88 21.37
N GLU A 383 -23.55 -18.93 22.28
CA GLU A 383 -24.79 -19.70 22.12
C GLU A 383 -25.79 -19.00 21.18
N GLU A 384 -25.90 -17.67 21.27
CA GLU A 384 -26.80 -16.85 20.45
C GLU A 384 -26.30 -16.68 19.01
N HIS A 385 -24.99 -16.62 18.79
CA HIS A 385 -24.38 -16.42 17.49
C HIS A 385 -23.52 -17.62 17.07
N ARG A 386 -23.78 -18.18 15.89
CA ARG A 386 -22.97 -19.28 15.32
C ARG A 386 -21.56 -18.77 14.99
N ILE A 387 -20.55 -19.26 15.70
CA ILE A 387 -19.13 -18.94 15.43
C ILE A 387 -18.55 -19.97 14.44
N MET A 388 -17.85 -19.50 13.41
CA MET A 388 -17.18 -20.41 12.46
C MET A 388 -15.95 -21.05 13.11
N HIS A 389 -15.97 -22.37 13.31
CA HIS A 389 -14.80 -23.12 13.77
C HIS A 389 -13.89 -23.46 12.59
N VAL A 390 -12.81 -22.69 12.40
CA VAL A 390 -11.65 -23.18 11.65
C VAL A 390 -10.67 -23.73 12.68
N SER A 391 -10.45 -25.05 12.72
CA SER A 391 -9.44 -25.66 13.59
C SER A 391 -8.05 -25.50 12.97
N ALA A 392 -7.04 -25.23 13.81
CA ALA A 392 -5.64 -25.03 13.41
C ALA A 392 -4.97 -26.28 12.80
N SER A 393 -5.66 -27.42 12.77
CA SER A 393 -5.13 -28.71 12.29
C SER A 393 -5.45 -29.00 10.83
N GLY A 394 -6.27 -28.20 10.13
CA GLY A 394 -6.62 -28.38 8.72
C GLY A 394 -7.22 -29.75 8.37
N ARG A 395 -7.59 -30.54 9.38
CA ARG A 395 -8.00 -31.96 9.24
C ARG A 395 -9.48 -32.20 9.51
N ASP A 396 -10.18 -31.22 10.08
CA ASP A 396 -11.63 -31.29 10.32
C ASP A 396 -12.39 -30.37 9.35
N ALA A 397 -11.90 -30.24 8.12
CA ALA A 397 -12.63 -29.59 7.02
C ALA A 397 -13.54 -30.60 6.28
N GLU A 398 -13.97 -31.67 6.97
CA GLU A 398 -14.90 -32.66 6.44
C GLU A 398 -16.35 -32.26 6.76
N GLU A 399 -17.03 -31.87 5.69
CA GLU A 399 -18.46 -32.06 5.39
C GLU A 399 -19.57 -31.34 6.19
N HIS A 400 -19.30 -30.63 7.28
CA HIS A 400 -20.38 -29.88 7.93
C HIS A 400 -20.47 -28.41 7.50
N GLU A 401 -21.21 -28.22 6.41
CA GLU A 401 -22.05 -27.04 6.13
C GLU A 401 -21.32 -25.67 6.12
N LEU A 402 -20.75 -25.35 4.96
CA LEU A 402 -20.42 -24.00 4.50
C LEU A 402 -21.73 -23.15 4.41
N VAL A 403 -22.33 -22.80 5.54
CA VAL A 403 -23.53 -21.97 5.62
C VAL A 403 -23.09 -20.51 5.70
N TYR A 404 -22.91 -19.93 4.52
CA TYR A 404 -22.43 -18.57 4.20
C TYR A 404 -23.34 -17.40 4.66
N GLY A 405 -24.20 -17.58 5.67
CA GLY A 405 -25.26 -16.60 5.99
C GLY A 405 -25.03 -15.73 7.22
N GLU A 406 -24.59 -16.30 8.35
CA GLU A 406 -24.82 -15.65 9.66
C GLU A 406 -23.61 -15.71 10.59
N SER A 407 -22.54 -16.40 10.23
CA SER A 407 -21.49 -16.70 11.21
C SER A 407 -20.48 -15.57 11.43
N ILE A 408 -20.03 -15.43 12.68
CA ILE A 408 -18.99 -14.46 13.06
C ILE A 408 -17.61 -15.07 12.81
N SER A 409 -16.67 -14.26 12.32
CA SER A 409 -15.27 -14.68 12.17
C SER A 409 -14.68 -14.99 13.54
N ARG A 410 -14.07 -16.17 13.67
CA ARG A 410 -13.40 -16.59 14.91
C ARG A 410 -12.29 -15.62 15.32
N LEU A 411 -11.54 -15.09 14.35
CA LEU A 411 -10.49 -14.10 14.60
C LEU A 411 -11.05 -12.85 15.28
N PHE A 412 -12.20 -12.36 14.81
CA PHE A 412 -12.86 -11.20 15.42
C PHE A 412 -13.37 -11.52 16.83
N TYR A 413 -13.97 -12.70 17.02
CA TYR A 413 -14.45 -13.14 18.33
C TYR A 413 -13.30 -13.27 19.34
N ASP A 414 -12.19 -13.90 18.95
CA ASP A 414 -11.01 -14.10 19.81
C ASP A 414 -10.39 -12.75 20.19
N GLN A 415 -10.26 -11.81 19.24
CA GLN A 415 -9.80 -10.44 19.51
C GLN A 415 -10.72 -9.68 20.47
N MET A 416 -12.03 -9.83 20.30
CA MET A 416 -13.01 -9.22 21.20
C MET A 416 -12.90 -9.81 22.62
N CYS A 417 -12.77 -11.13 22.74
CA CYS A 417 -12.59 -11.82 24.01
C CYS A 417 -11.31 -11.39 24.72
N GLU A 418 -10.20 -11.28 24.00
CA GLU A 418 -8.93 -10.79 24.52
C GLU A 418 -9.05 -9.35 25.02
N PHE A 419 -9.66 -8.47 24.22
CA PHE A 419 -9.88 -7.07 24.59
C PHE A 419 -10.73 -6.92 25.86
N ILE A 420 -11.87 -7.63 25.93
CA ILE A 420 -12.76 -7.58 27.10
C ILE A 420 -12.05 -8.13 28.34
N THR A 421 -11.35 -9.25 28.20
CA THR A 421 -10.61 -9.87 29.30
C THR A 421 -9.55 -8.92 29.85
N ASN A 422 -8.80 -8.25 28.97
CA ASN A 422 -7.78 -7.29 29.35
C ASN A 422 -8.37 -6.03 30.02
N GLU A 423 -9.49 -5.50 29.53
CA GLU A 423 -10.16 -4.34 30.16
C GLU A 423 -10.80 -4.67 31.51
N VAL A 424 -11.26 -5.91 31.71
CA VAL A 424 -11.84 -6.38 32.97
C VAL A 424 -10.75 -6.68 34.01
N LEU A 425 -9.62 -7.25 33.60
CA LEU A 425 -8.47 -7.55 34.48
C LEU A 425 -7.64 -6.30 34.80
N SER A 426 -7.45 -5.41 33.83
CA SER A 426 -6.66 -4.19 33.93
C SER A 426 -7.35 -3.04 33.18
N PRO A 427 -8.21 -2.26 33.86
CA PRO A 427 -8.94 -1.17 33.21
C PRO A 427 -7.97 -0.11 32.68
N SER A 428 -7.99 0.15 31.38
CA SER A 428 -7.03 1.08 30.74
C SER A 428 -7.17 2.55 31.18
N GLU A 429 -8.32 2.91 31.75
CA GLU A 429 -8.67 4.25 32.22
C GLU A 429 -8.96 4.31 33.74
N GLY A 430 -8.65 3.25 34.49
CA GLY A 430 -8.89 3.18 35.94
C GLY A 430 -10.37 3.13 36.36
N SER A 431 -11.32 3.03 35.42
CA SER A 431 -12.76 2.84 35.66
C SER A 431 -13.22 1.43 35.30
N SER A 432 -13.79 0.72 36.27
CA SER A 432 -14.39 -0.60 36.08
C SER A 432 -15.63 -0.55 35.19
N ILE A 433 -15.83 -1.61 34.39
CA ILE A 433 -17.01 -1.81 33.53
C ILE A 433 -18.14 -2.39 34.38
N THR A 434 -19.38 -1.92 34.22
CA THR A 434 -20.56 -2.53 34.87
C THR A 434 -21.12 -3.67 34.04
N GLU A 435 -21.85 -4.61 34.66
CA GLU A 435 -22.50 -5.73 33.93
C GLU A 435 -23.42 -5.23 32.81
N ARG A 436 -24.18 -4.16 33.06
CA ARG A 436 -25.05 -3.51 32.06
C ARG A 436 -24.27 -2.92 30.88
N GLN A 437 -23.15 -2.25 31.15
CA GLN A 437 -22.29 -1.71 30.10
C GLN A 437 -21.63 -2.82 29.28
N LEU A 438 -21.29 -3.95 29.91
CA LEU A 438 -20.72 -5.10 29.22
C LEU A 438 -21.73 -5.73 28.25
N GLU A 439 -22.97 -5.97 28.69
CA GLU A 439 -24.03 -6.47 27.81
C GLU A 439 -24.36 -5.49 26.67
N ALA A 440 -24.43 -4.19 26.98
CA ALA A 440 -24.63 -3.15 25.97
C ALA A 440 -23.47 -3.08 24.96
N PHE A 441 -22.23 -3.26 25.42
CA PHE A 441 -21.05 -3.30 24.56
C PHE A 441 -21.07 -4.51 23.62
N LEU A 442 -21.34 -5.70 24.14
CA LEU A 442 -21.41 -6.93 23.33
C LEU A 442 -22.51 -6.83 22.27
N SER A 443 -23.73 -6.43 22.67
CA SER A 443 -24.85 -6.25 21.74
C SER A 443 -24.56 -5.19 20.67
N THR A 444 -23.95 -4.06 21.04
CA THR A 444 -23.54 -3.02 20.10
C THR A 444 -22.47 -3.54 19.13
N CYS A 445 -21.49 -4.30 19.60
CA CYS A 445 -20.46 -4.89 18.74
C CYS A 445 -21.07 -5.87 17.73
N MET A 446 -22.00 -6.72 18.15
CA MET A 446 -22.66 -7.67 17.24
C MET A 446 -23.52 -6.96 16.20
N GLN A 447 -24.31 -5.97 16.61
CA GLN A 447 -25.13 -5.18 15.68
C GLN A 447 -24.26 -4.43 14.66
N LYS A 448 -23.15 -3.84 15.11
CA LYS A 448 -22.18 -3.19 14.23
C LYS A 448 -21.48 -4.17 13.30
N TYR A 449 -21.19 -5.38 13.73
CA TYR A 449 -20.55 -6.38 12.87
C TYR A 449 -21.46 -6.77 11.70
N VAL A 450 -22.73 -7.05 11.98
CA VAL A 450 -23.71 -7.46 10.95
C VAL A 450 -23.98 -6.34 9.95
N THR A 451 -24.12 -5.10 10.41
CA THR A 451 -24.39 -3.93 9.57
C THR A 451 -23.22 -3.53 8.66
N LYS A 452 -22.02 -4.06 8.91
CA LYS A 452 -20.79 -3.76 8.14
C LYS A 452 -20.45 -4.80 7.08
N ARG A 453 -21.27 -5.84 6.94
CA ARG A 453 -21.11 -6.81 5.86
C ARG A 453 -21.42 -6.15 4.52
N VAL A 454 -20.72 -6.58 3.48
CA VAL A 454 -20.99 -6.09 2.13
C VAL A 454 -22.39 -6.52 1.67
N GLU A 455 -23.12 -5.59 1.06
CA GLU A 455 -24.47 -5.86 0.57
C GLU A 455 -24.45 -6.64 -0.75
N PRO A 456 -25.30 -7.68 -0.92
CA PRO A 456 -25.48 -8.34 -2.21
C PRO A 456 -25.87 -7.37 -3.33
N GLY A 457 -25.32 -7.59 -4.52
CA GLY A 457 -25.47 -6.71 -5.68
C GLY A 457 -24.43 -5.60 -5.76
N THR A 458 -23.60 -5.40 -4.73
CA THR A 458 -22.51 -4.42 -4.78
C THR A 458 -21.53 -4.76 -5.90
N ALA A 459 -21.22 -3.76 -6.73
CA ALA A 459 -20.25 -3.85 -7.83
C ALA A 459 -18.81 -3.79 -7.29
N VAL A 460 -18.42 -4.80 -6.51
CA VAL A 460 -17.15 -4.86 -5.77
C VAL A 460 -15.92 -4.73 -6.69
N GLY A 461 -16.00 -5.24 -7.93
CA GLY A 461 -14.91 -5.12 -8.89
C GLY A 461 -14.70 -3.70 -9.39
N ALA A 462 -15.78 -2.97 -9.69
CA ALA A 462 -15.70 -1.57 -10.12
C ALA A 462 -15.12 -0.67 -9.02
N ILE A 463 -15.54 -0.90 -7.77
CA ILE A 463 -15.01 -0.19 -6.59
C ILE A 463 -13.53 -0.51 -6.42
N GLY A 464 -13.14 -1.79 -6.42
CA GLY A 464 -11.74 -2.20 -6.30
C GLY A 464 -10.84 -1.65 -7.41
N ALA A 465 -11.33 -1.63 -8.65
CA ALA A 465 -10.61 -1.06 -9.79
C ALA A 465 -10.29 0.43 -9.60
N GLN A 466 -11.24 1.20 -9.08
CA GLN A 466 -11.05 2.63 -8.80
C GLN A 466 -10.13 2.84 -7.61
N SER A 467 -10.34 2.07 -6.53
CA SER A 467 -9.52 2.14 -5.31
C SER A 467 -8.03 1.86 -5.58
N ILE A 468 -7.70 1.06 -6.59
CA ILE A 468 -6.30 0.81 -7.00
C ILE A 468 -5.83 1.80 -8.07
N GLY A 469 -6.72 2.19 -8.99
CA GLY A 469 -6.40 3.07 -10.11
C GLY A 469 -6.17 4.55 -9.71
N GLU A 470 -7.02 5.10 -8.83
CA GLU A 470 -6.95 6.50 -8.41
C GLU A 470 -5.66 6.83 -7.66
N PRO A 471 -5.19 6.05 -6.67
CA PRO A 471 -3.92 6.32 -5.98
C PRO A 471 -2.72 6.30 -6.92
N GLY A 472 -2.83 5.59 -8.06
CA GLY A 472 -1.87 5.65 -9.16
C GLY A 472 -1.52 7.08 -9.58
N THR A 473 -2.51 7.97 -9.65
CA THR A 473 -2.32 9.39 -9.99
C THR A 473 -1.55 10.19 -8.92
N GLN A 474 -1.59 9.74 -7.67
CA GLN A 474 -0.95 10.42 -6.53
C GLN A 474 0.48 9.94 -6.30
N MET A 475 0.79 8.65 -6.51
CA MET A 475 2.16 8.11 -6.38
C MET A 475 3.14 8.81 -7.29
N THR A 476 2.67 9.15 -8.48
CA THR A 476 3.46 9.80 -9.50
C THR A 476 3.97 11.16 -9.06
N LEU A 477 3.27 11.87 -8.18
CA LEU A 477 3.69 13.15 -7.63
C LEU A 477 4.63 13.04 -6.42
N LYS A 478 4.64 11.91 -5.70
CA LYS A 478 5.39 11.73 -4.43
C LYS A 478 6.73 11.00 -4.56
N THR A 479 7.06 10.48 -5.75
CA THR A 479 8.20 9.56 -5.97
C THR A 479 9.57 10.15 -5.54
N PHE A 480 9.69 11.47 -5.42
CA PHE A 480 10.96 12.15 -5.16
C PHE A 480 11.33 12.35 -3.68
N HIS A 481 10.43 12.04 -2.74
CA HIS A 481 10.73 12.29 -1.32
C HIS A 481 11.53 11.16 -0.62
N PHE A 482 11.74 10.03 -1.29
CA PHE A 482 12.42 8.84 -0.72
C PHE A 482 13.71 8.43 -1.44
N ALA A 483 14.25 9.28 -2.33
CA ALA A 483 15.55 9.07 -2.96
C ALA A 483 16.70 9.28 -1.95
N GLY A 484 16.87 8.31 -1.03
CA GLY A 484 17.86 8.39 0.05
C GLY A 484 18.55 7.07 0.41
N VAL A 485 18.17 5.94 -0.21
CA VAL A 485 18.86 4.66 -0.01
C VAL A 485 19.65 4.34 -1.27
N ALA A 486 20.93 4.70 -1.24
CA ALA A 486 21.82 4.77 -2.40
C ALA A 486 22.18 3.41 -3.05
N SER A 487 21.84 2.28 -2.43
CA SER A 487 22.42 0.99 -2.86
C SER A 487 21.59 0.22 -3.88
N MET A 488 20.27 0.43 -3.99
CA MET A 488 19.39 -0.32 -4.90
C MET A 488 18.28 0.56 -5.50
N ASN A 489 18.37 0.82 -6.81
CA ASN A 489 17.35 1.53 -7.58
C ASN A 489 16.16 0.59 -7.85
N ILE A 490 15.35 0.30 -6.82
CA ILE A 490 14.13 -0.50 -6.98
C ILE A 490 13.12 0.30 -7.79
N THR A 491 12.51 -0.30 -8.81
CA THR A 491 11.36 0.32 -9.49
C THR A 491 10.20 0.43 -8.49
N LEU A 492 9.84 1.67 -8.13
CA LEU A 492 8.72 1.96 -7.23
C LEU A 492 7.66 2.82 -7.94
N GLY A 493 6.46 2.84 -7.36
CA GLY A 493 5.34 3.65 -7.85
C GLY A 493 4.64 3.04 -9.07
N VAL A 494 4.14 3.90 -9.96
CA VAL A 494 3.30 3.48 -11.10
C VAL A 494 3.98 2.51 -12.07
N PRO A 495 5.27 2.66 -12.44
CA PRO A 495 5.93 1.68 -13.29
C PRO A 495 5.91 0.27 -12.69
N ARG A 496 6.06 0.15 -11.38
CA ARG A 496 6.04 -1.14 -10.67
C ARG A 496 4.65 -1.76 -10.64
N ILE A 497 3.63 -0.97 -10.30
CA ILE A 497 2.23 -1.41 -10.37
C ILE A 497 1.86 -1.86 -11.78
N LYS A 498 2.35 -1.17 -12.81
CA LYS A 498 2.16 -1.56 -14.22
C LYS A 498 2.86 -2.89 -14.54
N GLU A 499 4.08 -3.13 -14.05
CA GLU A 499 4.78 -4.41 -14.23
C GLU A 499 3.97 -5.58 -13.64
N ILE A 500 3.45 -5.41 -12.42
CA ILE A 500 2.65 -6.39 -11.68
C ILE A 500 1.33 -6.66 -12.41
N ILE A 501 0.53 -5.62 -12.68
CA ILE A 501 -0.78 -5.74 -13.36
C ILE A 501 -0.64 -6.35 -14.76
N ASN A 502 0.46 -6.09 -15.46
CA ASN A 502 0.71 -6.66 -16.78
C ASN A 502 1.15 -8.13 -16.73
N ALA A 503 1.46 -8.69 -15.55
CA ALA A 503 2.10 -9.99 -15.39
C ALA A 503 3.33 -10.13 -16.31
N SER A 504 4.22 -9.12 -16.24
CA SER A 504 5.34 -9.00 -17.17
C SER A 504 6.35 -10.15 -16.98
N LYS A 505 6.77 -10.78 -18.09
CA LYS A 505 7.75 -11.89 -18.06
C LYS A 505 9.17 -11.44 -17.74
N ASN A 506 9.49 -10.18 -18.05
CA ASN A 506 10.78 -9.56 -17.76
C ASN A 506 10.47 -8.26 -17.01
N ILE A 507 10.97 -8.15 -15.78
CA ILE A 507 10.89 -6.94 -14.96
C ILE A 507 12.24 -6.24 -14.92
N SER A 508 12.22 -4.93 -14.68
CA SER A 508 13.44 -4.11 -14.76
C SER A 508 14.45 -4.45 -13.66
N THR A 509 13.97 -4.69 -12.43
CA THR A 509 14.80 -4.97 -11.26
C THR A 509 14.27 -6.18 -10.48
N PRO A 510 14.58 -7.41 -10.92
CA PRO A 510 14.18 -8.61 -10.20
C PRO A 510 15.04 -8.80 -8.95
N ILE A 511 14.38 -8.94 -7.80
CA ILE A 511 15.02 -9.04 -6.49
C ILE A 511 14.47 -10.25 -5.75
N ILE A 512 15.38 -11.07 -5.26
CA ILE A 512 15.11 -12.20 -4.37
C ILE A 512 15.68 -11.85 -3.00
N THR A 513 14.82 -11.83 -1.99
CA THR A 513 15.23 -11.65 -0.59
C THR A 513 15.39 -13.02 0.04
N ALA A 514 16.65 -13.43 0.24
CA ALA A 514 17.02 -14.71 0.81
C ALA A 514 17.33 -14.57 2.31
N ALA A 515 16.61 -15.33 3.13
CA ALA A 515 16.89 -15.48 4.54
C ALA A 515 18.08 -16.44 4.73
N LEU A 516 19.00 -16.12 5.65
CA LEU A 516 20.14 -16.97 5.95
C LEU A 516 19.83 -17.90 7.12
N MET A 517 20.39 -19.12 7.10
CA MET A 517 20.29 -20.04 8.25
C MET A 517 21.12 -19.56 9.45
N SER A 518 22.27 -18.94 9.19
CA SER A 518 23.11 -18.29 10.19
C SER A 518 23.11 -16.79 9.92
N ASP A 519 22.19 -16.09 10.55
CA ASP A 519 21.89 -14.68 10.34
C ASP A 519 22.79 -13.73 11.14
N LYS A 520 23.56 -14.23 12.11
CA LYS A 520 24.45 -13.42 12.97
C LYS A 520 25.91 -13.41 12.52
N ASP A 521 26.33 -14.39 11.72
CA ASP A 521 27.72 -14.50 11.28
C ASP A 521 27.92 -13.90 9.88
N VAL A 522 28.71 -12.83 9.81
CA VAL A 522 29.09 -12.15 8.56
C VAL A 522 29.92 -13.06 7.67
N LYS A 523 30.76 -13.95 8.24
CA LYS A 523 31.58 -14.88 7.43
C LYS A 523 30.70 -15.89 6.72
N ALA A 524 29.77 -16.51 7.44
CA ALA A 524 28.78 -17.39 6.84
C ALA A 524 27.97 -16.67 5.74
N ALA A 525 27.53 -15.44 5.99
CA ALA A 525 26.82 -14.63 4.99
C ALA A 525 27.66 -14.36 3.72
N ARG A 526 28.98 -14.12 3.86
CA ARG A 526 29.90 -13.95 2.72
C ARG A 526 30.09 -15.23 1.92
N VAL A 527 30.21 -16.39 2.58
CA VAL A 527 30.30 -17.68 1.90
C VAL A 527 29.03 -17.96 1.08
N VAL A 528 27.84 -17.75 1.68
CA VAL A 528 26.57 -17.91 0.96
C VAL A 528 26.46 -16.91 -0.18
N LYS A 529 26.87 -15.66 0.02
CA LYS A 529 26.94 -14.64 -1.04
C LYS A 529 27.79 -15.13 -2.23
N GLY A 530 29.01 -15.62 -1.99
CA GLY A 530 29.91 -16.11 -3.04
C GLY A 530 29.38 -17.35 -3.78
N ARG A 531 28.52 -18.15 -3.15
CA ARG A 531 27.83 -19.27 -3.79
C ARG A 531 26.67 -18.84 -4.69
N VAL A 532 26.03 -17.71 -4.40
CA VAL A 532 24.87 -17.19 -5.13
C VAL A 532 25.32 -16.29 -6.28
N GLU A 533 26.22 -15.35 -6.00
CA GLU A 533 26.74 -14.37 -6.95
C GLU A 533 27.54 -15.05 -8.06
N LYS A 534 27.26 -14.70 -9.32
CA LYS A 534 28.01 -15.25 -10.45
C LYS A 534 29.46 -14.77 -10.36
N THR A 535 30.39 -15.72 -10.42
CA THR A 535 31.82 -15.45 -10.49
C THR A 535 32.36 -16.00 -11.80
N THR A 536 33.00 -15.13 -12.58
CA THR A 536 33.56 -15.47 -13.90
C THR A 536 35.04 -15.82 -13.82
N LEU A 537 35.55 -16.60 -14.77
CA LEU A 537 36.99 -16.92 -14.84
C LEU A 537 37.85 -15.66 -14.92
N GLY A 538 37.38 -14.62 -15.62
CA GLY A 538 38.11 -13.37 -15.74
C GLY A 538 38.34 -12.65 -14.41
N GLU A 539 37.48 -12.84 -13.42
CA GLU A 539 37.59 -12.19 -12.10
C GLU A 539 38.53 -12.96 -11.16
N ILE A 540 38.72 -14.26 -11.36
CA ILE A 540 39.57 -15.11 -10.52
C ILE A 540 40.94 -15.41 -11.14
N CYS A 541 41.14 -15.12 -12.43
CA CYS A 541 42.42 -15.29 -13.11
C CYS A 541 43.29 -14.03 -12.95
N SER A 542 44.53 -14.24 -12.51
CA SER A 542 45.56 -13.19 -12.51
C SER A 542 46.06 -12.88 -13.92
N GLU A 543 46.26 -13.93 -14.72
CA GLU A 543 46.77 -13.81 -16.09
C GLU A 543 46.10 -14.83 -17.03
N ILE A 544 45.79 -14.37 -18.26
CA ILE A 544 45.27 -15.18 -19.37
C ILE A 544 46.15 -14.90 -20.59
N SER A 545 47.12 -15.78 -20.85
CA SER A 545 48.15 -15.59 -21.87
C SER A 545 48.10 -16.69 -22.93
N VAL A 546 48.45 -16.33 -24.17
CA VAL A 546 48.59 -17.31 -25.26
C VAL A 546 50.07 -17.65 -25.37
N VAL A 547 50.40 -18.91 -25.12
CA VAL A 547 51.78 -19.41 -25.18
C VAL A 547 51.98 -20.06 -26.54
N VAL A 548 52.91 -19.51 -27.32
CA VAL A 548 53.31 -20.03 -28.62
C VAL A 548 54.76 -20.50 -28.52
N ARG A 549 54.96 -21.81 -28.54
CA ARG A 549 56.28 -22.47 -28.61
C ARG A 549 56.37 -23.24 -29.93
N PRO A 550 57.58 -23.60 -30.39
CA PRO A 550 57.76 -24.35 -31.64
C PRO A 550 56.95 -25.65 -31.69
N ASP A 551 56.80 -26.32 -30.55
CA ASP A 551 56.15 -27.62 -30.43
C ASP A 551 54.79 -27.58 -29.70
N ASP A 552 54.45 -26.45 -29.04
CA ASP A 552 53.25 -26.32 -28.21
C ASP A 552 52.51 -25.01 -28.46
N LEU A 553 51.18 -25.11 -28.57
CA LEU A 553 50.28 -23.97 -28.76
C LEU A 553 49.06 -24.10 -27.85
N TYR A 554 49.00 -23.32 -26.77
CA TYR A 554 47.92 -23.37 -25.78
C TYR A 554 47.61 -21.99 -25.17
N LEU A 555 46.43 -21.89 -24.56
CA LEU A 555 46.05 -20.79 -23.69
C LEU A 555 46.36 -21.17 -22.23
N GLU A 556 47.17 -20.37 -21.56
CA GLU A 556 47.52 -20.53 -20.15
C GLU A 556 46.64 -19.63 -19.29
N LEU A 557 46.02 -20.22 -18.26
CA LEU A 557 45.16 -19.54 -17.30
C LEU A 557 45.78 -19.73 -15.91
N VAL A 558 46.16 -18.63 -15.26
CA VAL A 558 46.74 -18.64 -13.91
C VAL A 558 45.71 -18.12 -12.92
N LEU A 559 45.21 -19.01 -12.06
CA LEU A 559 44.24 -18.69 -11.01
C LEU A 559 44.91 -17.96 -9.84
N ASP A 560 44.28 -16.90 -9.36
CA ASP A 560 44.68 -16.18 -8.16
C ASP A 560 44.09 -16.84 -6.91
N LEU A 561 44.88 -17.70 -6.27
CA LEU A 561 44.49 -18.39 -5.04
C LEU A 561 44.32 -17.42 -3.85
N GLU A 562 44.98 -16.26 -3.86
CA GLU A 562 44.85 -15.28 -2.78
C GLU A 562 43.48 -14.59 -2.86
N ALA A 563 43.08 -14.16 -4.06
CA ALA A 563 41.76 -13.58 -4.30
C ALA A 563 40.63 -14.57 -3.97
N ILE A 564 40.76 -15.84 -4.37
CA ILE A 564 39.78 -16.90 -4.07
C ILE A 564 39.60 -17.08 -2.56
N ASN A 565 40.72 -17.10 -1.80
CA ASN A 565 40.69 -17.24 -0.34
C ASN A 565 40.12 -16.01 0.37
N GLN A 566 40.42 -14.80 -0.11
CA GLN A 566 39.87 -13.56 0.45
C GLN A 566 38.35 -13.45 0.25
N LEU A 567 37.86 -13.88 -0.91
CA LEU A 567 36.43 -13.91 -1.25
C LEU A 567 35.70 -15.14 -0.66
N GLN A 568 36.45 -16.09 -0.08
CA GLN A 568 35.94 -17.33 0.52
C GLN A 568 35.14 -18.17 -0.48
N LEU A 569 35.58 -18.20 -1.74
CA LEU A 569 34.95 -18.98 -2.80
C LEU A 569 35.35 -20.45 -2.70
N ASP A 570 34.39 -21.35 -2.95
CA ASP A 570 34.61 -22.80 -2.95
C ASP A 570 35.03 -23.28 -4.36
N VAL A 571 36.08 -22.65 -4.90
CA VAL A 571 36.61 -22.93 -6.24
C VAL A 571 37.92 -23.67 -6.12
N THR A 572 37.97 -24.85 -6.75
CA THR A 572 39.20 -25.62 -6.94
C THR A 572 39.59 -25.57 -8.42
N ILE A 573 40.85 -25.89 -8.74
CA ILE A 573 41.27 -25.99 -10.15
C ILE A 573 40.47 -27.04 -10.93
N HIS A 574 39.96 -28.06 -10.23
CA HIS A 574 39.07 -29.05 -10.81
C HIS A 574 37.70 -28.47 -11.15
N SER A 575 37.10 -27.64 -10.27
CA SER A 575 35.82 -26.99 -10.57
C SER A 575 35.98 -25.98 -11.72
N ALA A 576 37.08 -25.23 -11.76
CA ALA A 576 37.42 -24.35 -12.88
C ALA A 576 37.55 -25.13 -14.21
N ARG A 577 38.22 -26.29 -14.20
CA ARG A 577 38.29 -27.19 -15.37
C ARG A 577 36.92 -27.65 -15.83
N MET A 578 36.07 -28.09 -14.91
CA MET A 578 34.72 -28.57 -15.23
C MET A 578 33.84 -27.44 -15.77
N ALA A 579 33.97 -26.22 -15.24
CA ALA A 579 33.26 -25.05 -15.75
C ALA A 579 33.63 -24.71 -17.21
N VAL A 580 34.93 -24.77 -17.56
CA VAL A 580 35.39 -24.56 -18.95
C VAL A 580 34.84 -25.63 -19.90
N LEU A 581 34.78 -26.89 -19.45
CA LEU A 581 34.25 -28.00 -20.24
C LEU A 581 32.72 -27.93 -20.40
N ALA A 582 32.01 -27.51 -19.36
CA ALA A 582 30.55 -27.38 -19.37
C ALA A 582 30.05 -26.17 -20.19
N ALA A 583 30.95 -25.25 -20.56
CA ALA A 583 30.60 -24.03 -21.27
C ALA A 583 30.07 -24.34 -22.70
N PRO A 584 28.79 -24.02 -23.00
CA PRO A 584 28.14 -24.45 -24.24
C PRO A 584 28.72 -23.80 -25.50
N LYS A 585 29.36 -22.63 -25.37
CA LYS A 585 29.96 -21.89 -26.50
C LYS A 585 31.34 -22.40 -26.91
N LEU A 586 32.05 -23.10 -26.02
CA LEU A 586 33.46 -23.48 -26.24
C LEU A 586 33.59 -24.86 -26.92
N LYS A 587 32.62 -25.78 -26.74
CA LYS A 587 32.60 -27.14 -27.32
C LYS A 587 33.95 -27.90 -27.19
N LEU A 588 34.63 -27.73 -26.06
CA LEU A 588 35.93 -28.36 -25.78
C LEU A 588 35.74 -29.78 -25.25
N LYS A 589 36.63 -30.71 -25.60
CA LYS A 589 36.64 -32.07 -25.02
C LYS A 589 37.56 -32.11 -23.79
N HIS A 590 37.44 -33.17 -22.97
CA HIS A 590 38.29 -33.38 -21.79
C HIS A 590 39.80 -33.38 -22.08
N GLN A 591 40.19 -33.73 -23.31
CA GLN A 591 41.57 -33.73 -23.78
C GLN A 591 42.11 -32.33 -24.09
N ASN A 592 41.23 -31.36 -24.33
CA ASN A 592 41.60 -29.99 -24.65
C ASN A 592 41.88 -29.14 -23.42
N VAL A 593 41.53 -29.61 -22.20
CA VAL A 593 41.73 -28.84 -20.96
C VAL A 593 42.55 -29.67 -19.99
N LEU A 594 43.82 -29.29 -19.83
CA LEU A 594 44.81 -29.97 -19.00
C LEU A 594 45.10 -29.16 -17.74
N ILE A 595 45.35 -29.85 -16.64
CA ILE A 595 45.80 -29.25 -15.38
C ILE A 595 47.32 -29.33 -15.38
N ALA A 596 47.99 -28.19 -15.47
CA ALA A 596 49.44 -28.11 -15.58
C ALA A 596 50.14 -27.91 -14.21
N GLY A 597 49.43 -27.39 -13.22
CA GLY A 597 49.92 -27.18 -11.84
C GLY A 597 48.79 -27.00 -10.84
N GLU A 598 49.10 -26.56 -9.61
CA GLU A 598 48.10 -26.32 -8.56
C GLU A 598 47.16 -25.13 -8.88
N ASN A 599 47.66 -24.13 -9.61
CA ASN A 599 46.92 -22.92 -10.00
C ASN A 599 46.92 -22.64 -11.51
N VAL A 600 47.46 -23.55 -12.34
CA VAL A 600 47.61 -23.33 -13.79
C VAL A 600 46.78 -24.32 -14.61
N LEU A 601 45.96 -23.79 -15.51
CA LEU A 601 45.15 -24.56 -16.46
C LEU A 601 45.62 -24.27 -17.90
N HIS A 602 45.83 -25.32 -18.70
CA HIS A 602 46.17 -25.22 -20.11
C HIS A 602 44.97 -25.60 -20.97
N VAL A 603 44.55 -24.69 -21.85
CA VAL A 603 43.46 -24.92 -22.82
C VAL A 603 44.05 -25.00 -24.22
N LEU A 604 44.01 -26.20 -24.79
CA LEU A 604 44.45 -26.53 -26.14
C LEU A 604 43.32 -26.29 -27.15
N PRO A 605 43.63 -25.84 -28.38
CA PRO A 605 42.63 -25.73 -29.43
C PRO A 605 42.08 -27.12 -29.84
N PRO A 606 40.84 -27.21 -30.36
CA PRO A 606 40.30 -28.45 -30.91
C PRO A 606 41.14 -28.98 -32.08
N GLU A 607 41.27 -30.31 -32.22
CA GLU A 607 42.08 -30.96 -33.27
C GLU A 607 41.68 -30.51 -34.70
N GLU A 608 40.40 -30.21 -34.93
CA GLU A 608 39.89 -29.69 -36.21
C GLU A 608 40.52 -28.34 -36.60
N ALA A 609 40.88 -27.51 -35.62
CA ALA A 609 41.47 -26.19 -35.84
C ALA A 609 42.99 -26.22 -36.04
N LEU A 610 43.67 -27.31 -35.62
CA LEU A 610 45.11 -27.49 -35.82
C LEU A 610 45.47 -27.77 -37.28
N ASN A 611 44.58 -28.41 -38.05
CA ASN A 611 44.85 -28.82 -39.44
C ASN A 611 44.79 -27.68 -40.47
N ASP A 612 44.11 -26.57 -40.16
CA ASP A 612 43.61 -25.63 -41.19
C ASP A 612 44.24 -24.22 -41.11
N LYS A 613 45.42 -24.06 -40.48
CA LYS A 613 46.08 -22.76 -40.17
C LYS A 613 45.22 -21.76 -39.38
N LYS A 614 44.05 -22.17 -38.87
CA LYS A 614 43.12 -21.36 -38.08
C LYS A 614 43.35 -21.45 -36.56
N ALA A 615 44.28 -22.28 -36.11
CA ALA A 615 44.55 -22.53 -34.68
C ALA A 615 44.75 -21.24 -33.86
N LEU A 616 45.51 -20.27 -34.38
CA LEU A 616 45.75 -19.00 -33.70
C LEU A 616 44.48 -18.15 -33.59
N PHE A 617 43.66 -18.09 -34.64
CA PHE A 617 42.37 -17.38 -34.62
C PHE A 617 41.39 -18.01 -33.63
N THR A 618 41.35 -19.35 -33.58
CA THR A 618 40.55 -20.08 -32.60
C THR A 618 41.04 -19.78 -31.19
N LEU A 619 42.34 -19.76 -30.92
CA LEU A 619 42.88 -19.40 -29.62
C LEU A 619 42.61 -17.95 -29.23
N GLN A 620 42.63 -17.03 -30.19
CA GLN A 620 42.26 -15.63 -29.93
C GLN A 620 40.77 -15.49 -29.64
N HIS A 621 39.92 -16.29 -30.27
CA HIS A 621 38.51 -16.39 -29.91
C HIS A 621 38.32 -16.99 -28.51
N LEU A 622 39.02 -18.08 -28.19
CA LEU A 622 39.01 -18.70 -26.86
C LEU A 622 39.51 -17.72 -25.79
N ARG A 623 40.56 -16.95 -26.05
CA ARG A 623 41.06 -15.89 -25.15
C ARG A 623 39.99 -14.86 -24.80
N ASN A 624 39.11 -14.51 -25.75
CA ASN A 624 38.02 -13.56 -25.51
C ASN A 624 36.79 -14.23 -24.85
N ALA A 625 36.58 -15.52 -25.08
CA ALA A 625 35.40 -16.25 -24.61
C ALA A 625 35.58 -16.88 -23.22
N VAL A 626 36.79 -17.36 -22.89
CA VAL A 626 37.13 -18.02 -21.62
C VAL A 626 36.91 -17.10 -20.40
N PRO A 627 37.27 -15.79 -20.42
CA PRO A 627 37.03 -14.91 -19.28
C PRO A 627 35.55 -14.82 -18.87
N ALA A 628 34.63 -14.99 -19.83
CA ALA A 628 33.20 -14.90 -19.60
C ALA A 628 32.56 -16.22 -19.11
N VAL A 629 33.33 -17.30 -18.97
CA VAL A 629 32.84 -18.57 -18.43
C VAL A 629 32.59 -18.42 -16.93
N ILE A 630 31.43 -18.89 -16.48
CA ILE A 630 31.01 -18.84 -15.09
C ILE A 630 31.57 -20.08 -14.38
N VAL A 631 32.33 -19.87 -13.30
CA VAL A 631 32.95 -20.95 -12.51
C VAL A 631 32.05 -21.37 -11.37
N GLN A 632 31.46 -20.39 -10.69
CA GLN A 632 30.59 -20.59 -9.53
C GLN A 632 29.48 -19.53 -9.56
N GLY A 633 28.35 -19.84 -8.92
CA GLY A 633 27.20 -18.95 -8.85
C GLY A 633 26.11 -19.23 -9.88
N ILE A 634 25.01 -18.49 -9.76
CA ILE A 634 23.83 -18.67 -10.62
C ILE A 634 23.97 -17.74 -11.85
N PRO A 635 23.90 -18.25 -13.09
CA PRO A 635 24.11 -17.42 -14.29
C PRO A 635 23.15 -16.22 -14.45
N SER A 636 21.94 -16.37 -13.93
CA SER A 636 20.88 -15.36 -13.97
C SER A 636 20.97 -14.31 -12.86
N VAL A 637 21.84 -14.51 -11.87
CA VAL A 637 22.08 -13.53 -10.80
C VAL A 637 23.11 -12.50 -11.28
N GLY A 638 22.75 -11.23 -11.23
CA GLY A 638 23.64 -10.12 -11.56
C GLY A 638 24.62 -9.84 -10.44
N ARG A 639 24.09 -9.54 -9.25
CA ARG A 639 24.86 -9.18 -8.05
C ARG A 639 24.13 -9.60 -6.77
N ALA A 640 24.86 -9.76 -5.68
CA ALA A 640 24.26 -10.04 -4.36
C ALA A 640 24.85 -9.14 -3.26
N VAL A 641 23.97 -8.61 -2.40
CA VAL A 641 24.33 -7.66 -1.34
C VAL A 641 23.85 -8.19 0.00
N ILE A 642 24.73 -8.15 1.00
CA ILE A 642 24.40 -8.47 2.38
C ILE A 642 23.76 -7.21 2.97
N ASN A 643 22.53 -7.35 3.43
CA ASN A 643 21.78 -6.28 4.07
C ASN A 643 21.64 -6.57 5.56
N ASP A 644 21.83 -5.52 6.37
CA ASP A 644 21.65 -5.58 7.83
C ASP A 644 20.23 -5.10 8.15
N LYS A 645 19.45 -5.93 8.83
CA LYS A 645 18.07 -5.59 9.22
C LYS A 645 18.01 -4.55 10.35
N GLY A 646 19.14 -4.20 10.96
CA GLY A 646 19.21 -3.26 12.09
C GLY A 646 19.09 -3.93 13.46
N ASP A 647 18.54 -5.14 13.52
CA ASP A 647 18.43 -5.97 14.73
C ASP A 647 19.69 -6.85 14.97
N GLY A 648 20.77 -6.62 14.22
CA GLY A 648 21.98 -7.44 14.22
C GLY A 648 21.82 -8.78 13.49
N THR A 649 20.82 -8.89 12.61
CA THR A 649 20.60 -10.05 11.73
C THR A 649 20.79 -9.64 10.27
N PHE A 650 21.44 -10.51 9.49
CA PHE A 650 21.74 -10.28 8.09
C PHE A 650 20.80 -11.07 7.18
N ASN A 651 20.34 -10.44 6.10
CA ASN A 651 19.73 -11.12 4.97
C ASN A 651 20.51 -10.87 3.68
N LEU A 652 20.34 -11.75 2.71
CA LEU A 652 20.97 -11.61 1.40
C LEU A 652 19.93 -11.10 0.41
N ILE A 653 20.21 -9.96 -0.21
CA ILE A 653 19.41 -9.42 -1.31
C ILE A 653 20.12 -9.74 -2.61
N VAL A 654 19.45 -10.55 -3.44
CA VAL A 654 19.99 -11.09 -4.68
C VAL A 654 19.28 -10.42 -5.84
N GLU A 655 20.03 -9.72 -6.70
CA GLU A 655 19.48 -9.12 -7.90
C GLU A 655 19.61 -10.11 -9.06
N GLY A 656 18.47 -10.61 -9.52
CA GLY A 656 18.42 -11.59 -10.59
C GLY A 656 17.15 -12.43 -10.56
N VAL A 657 17.12 -13.36 -11.50
CA VAL A 657 16.06 -14.38 -11.60
C VAL A 657 16.64 -15.76 -11.26
N ASN A 658 15.77 -16.72 -11.05
CA ASN A 658 15.97 -18.13 -10.68
C ASN A 658 15.88 -18.45 -9.17
N LEU A 659 14.71 -18.17 -8.59
CA LEU A 659 14.34 -18.45 -7.20
C LEU A 659 14.62 -19.91 -6.79
N GLN A 660 14.29 -20.88 -7.66
CA GLN A 660 14.47 -22.31 -7.37
C GLN A 660 15.92 -22.64 -7.00
N HIS A 661 16.89 -22.08 -7.74
CA HIS A 661 18.30 -22.31 -7.47
C HIS A 661 18.75 -21.60 -6.18
N VAL A 662 18.28 -20.37 -5.93
CA VAL A 662 18.61 -19.63 -4.71
C VAL A 662 18.12 -20.36 -3.46
N MET A 663 16.90 -20.91 -3.49
CA MET A 663 16.35 -21.70 -2.39
C MET A 663 17.11 -23.02 -2.14
N GLY A 664 17.73 -23.58 -3.18
CA GLY A 664 18.49 -24.83 -3.09
C GLY A 664 19.94 -24.65 -2.60
N ILE A 665 20.42 -23.41 -2.43
CA ILE A 665 21.79 -23.15 -1.97
C ILE A 665 21.89 -23.42 -0.46
N GLU A 666 22.89 -24.21 -0.08
CA GLU A 666 23.20 -24.49 1.31
C GLU A 666 23.59 -23.20 2.05
N GLY A 667 22.91 -22.96 3.18
CA GLY A 667 23.04 -21.76 4.00
C GLY A 667 21.89 -20.75 3.80
N VAL A 668 21.08 -20.91 2.75
CA VAL A 668 19.83 -20.17 2.54
C VAL A 668 18.66 -20.92 3.17
N LYS A 669 17.81 -20.21 3.90
CA LYS A 669 16.54 -20.74 4.43
C LYS A 669 15.45 -20.58 3.38
N GLY A 670 15.26 -21.64 2.59
CA GLY A 670 14.29 -21.65 1.48
C GLY A 670 12.85 -21.34 1.90
N THR A 671 12.42 -21.68 3.11
CA THR A 671 11.04 -21.46 3.60
C THR A 671 10.67 -19.99 3.79
N GLU A 672 11.65 -19.11 3.97
CA GLU A 672 11.46 -17.67 4.22
C GLU A 672 11.99 -16.80 3.07
N THR A 673 12.44 -17.44 1.99
CA THR A 673 12.96 -16.73 0.80
C THR A 673 11.79 -16.25 -0.05
N THR A 674 11.84 -14.99 -0.49
CA THR A 674 10.78 -14.35 -1.28
C THR A 674 11.33 -13.71 -2.54
N THR A 675 10.52 -13.64 -3.60
CA THR A 675 10.85 -12.96 -4.86
C THR A 675 9.81 -11.89 -5.15
N ASN A 676 10.23 -10.80 -5.80
CA ASN A 676 9.33 -9.78 -6.31
C ASN A 676 8.78 -10.14 -7.71
N HIS A 677 9.29 -11.19 -8.35
CA HIS A 677 8.86 -11.60 -9.68
C HIS A 677 7.68 -12.58 -9.62
N VAL A 678 6.46 -12.09 -9.85
CA VAL A 678 5.23 -12.88 -9.74
C VAL A 678 5.22 -14.14 -10.64
N MET A 679 5.59 -14.02 -11.92
CA MET A 679 5.61 -15.19 -12.83
C MET A 679 6.64 -16.26 -12.42
N GLU A 680 7.66 -15.89 -11.66
CA GLU A 680 8.66 -16.82 -11.17
C GLU A 680 8.15 -17.53 -9.90
N ALA A 681 7.49 -16.79 -9.01
CA ALA A 681 6.79 -17.37 -7.87
C ALA A 681 5.77 -18.42 -8.34
N GLU A 682 5.00 -18.13 -9.39
CA GLU A 682 4.07 -19.09 -10.01
C GLU A 682 4.78 -20.38 -10.46
N ARG A 683 5.89 -20.26 -11.20
CA ARG A 683 6.63 -21.43 -11.73
C ARG A 683 7.27 -22.28 -10.65
N THR A 684 7.70 -21.67 -9.54
CA THR A 684 8.49 -22.35 -8.50
C THR A 684 7.61 -22.87 -7.37
N LEU A 685 6.64 -22.07 -6.91
CA LEU A 685 5.84 -22.31 -5.71
C LEU A 685 4.35 -22.56 -6.01
N GLY A 686 3.89 -22.29 -7.24
CA GLY A 686 2.49 -22.47 -7.65
C GLY A 686 1.65 -21.20 -7.57
N ILE A 687 0.37 -21.34 -7.94
CA ILE A 687 -0.53 -20.20 -8.18
C ILE A 687 -0.91 -19.43 -6.91
N GLU A 688 -1.09 -20.11 -5.77
CA GLU A 688 -1.43 -19.46 -4.50
C GLU A 688 -0.27 -18.62 -3.93
N ALA A 689 0.97 -19.08 -4.11
CA ALA A 689 2.15 -18.30 -3.75
C ALA A 689 2.28 -17.06 -4.64
N ALA A 690 1.95 -17.18 -5.93
CA ALA A 690 1.90 -16.04 -6.85
C ALA A 690 0.81 -15.04 -6.46
N ARG A 691 -0.39 -15.52 -6.09
CA ARG A 691 -1.49 -14.69 -5.57
C ARG A 691 -1.03 -13.86 -4.35
N ALA A 692 -0.44 -14.51 -3.36
CA ALA A 692 0.07 -13.84 -2.16
C ALA A 692 1.18 -12.82 -2.48
N SER A 693 2.05 -13.15 -3.45
CA SER A 693 3.09 -12.24 -3.94
C SER A 693 2.50 -10.98 -4.60
N ILE A 694 1.43 -11.11 -5.40
CA ILE A 694 0.73 -9.96 -6.01
C ILE A 694 0.18 -9.02 -4.93
N ILE A 695 -0.53 -9.57 -3.94
CA ILE A 695 -1.12 -8.78 -2.85
C ILE A 695 -0.03 -8.00 -2.12
N LYS A 696 1.01 -8.71 -1.67
CA LYS A 696 2.13 -8.11 -0.94
C LYS A 696 2.84 -7.02 -1.74
N GLU A 697 3.15 -7.28 -3.01
CA GLU A 697 3.89 -6.32 -3.86
C GLU A 697 3.06 -5.06 -4.15
N ILE A 698 1.74 -5.18 -4.31
CA ILE A 698 0.86 -4.03 -4.48
C ILE A 698 0.81 -3.22 -3.17
N ASP A 699 0.60 -3.87 -2.03
CA ASP A 699 0.52 -3.20 -0.74
C ASP A 699 1.85 -2.52 -0.38
N ASP A 700 2.99 -3.21 -0.55
CA ASP A 700 4.33 -2.66 -0.30
C ASP A 700 4.60 -1.44 -1.21
N THR A 701 4.23 -1.52 -2.49
CA THR A 701 4.42 -0.42 -3.44
C THR A 701 3.56 0.80 -3.07
N MET A 702 2.32 0.58 -2.60
CA MET A 702 1.41 1.66 -2.24
C MET A 702 1.80 2.31 -0.90
N GLN A 703 2.17 1.50 0.09
CA GLN A 703 2.60 1.95 1.41
C GLN A 703 3.89 2.79 1.34
N ALA A 704 4.83 2.43 0.45
CA ALA A 704 6.05 3.21 0.23
C ALA A 704 5.77 4.68 -0.17
N HIS A 705 4.62 4.99 -0.77
CA HIS A 705 4.20 6.36 -1.11
C HIS A 705 3.26 7.00 -0.08
N GLY A 706 3.13 6.38 1.09
CA GLY A 706 2.24 6.82 2.17
C GLY A 706 0.77 6.80 1.74
N MET A 707 0.40 5.82 0.92
CA MET A 707 -0.98 5.57 0.51
C MET A 707 -1.43 4.24 1.09
N SER A 708 -2.63 4.23 1.64
CA SER A 708 -3.26 3.04 2.20
C SER A 708 -4.43 2.64 1.32
N ILE A 709 -4.39 1.42 0.80
CA ILE A 709 -5.54 0.77 0.16
C ILE A 709 -6.00 -0.32 1.12
N ASP A 710 -7.31 -0.55 1.19
CA ASP A 710 -7.83 -1.69 1.94
C ASP A 710 -7.45 -3.01 1.23
N ASN A 711 -6.89 -3.95 1.98
CA ASN A 711 -6.35 -5.20 1.43
C ASN A 711 -7.40 -6.00 0.65
N ARG A 712 -8.70 -5.85 0.94
CA ARG A 712 -9.77 -6.57 0.21
C ARG A 712 -9.79 -6.21 -1.29
N HIS A 713 -9.39 -4.99 -1.65
CA HIS A 713 -9.30 -4.58 -3.04
C HIS A 713 -8.08 -5.21 -3.74
N SER A 714 -6.92 -5.26 -3.09
CA SER A 714 -5.72 -5.92 -3.65
C SER A 714 -5.90 -7.44 -3.73
N MET A 715 -6.59 -8.05 -2.75
CA MET A 715 -7.01 -9.45 -2.79
C MET A 715 -7.92 -9.75 -3.99
N LEU A 716 -8.99 -8.97 -4.19
CA LEU A 716 -9.89 -9.19 -5.34
C LEU A 716 -9.15 -9.08 -6.67
N LEU A 717 -8.24 -8.12 -6.82
CA LEU A 717 -7.41 -7.99 -8.01
C LEU A 717 -6.52 -9.23 -8.22
N ALA A 718 -5.85 -9.70 -7.17
CA ALA A 718 -5.02 -10.89 -7.25
C ALA A 718 -5.84 -12.13 -7.64
N ASP A 719 -7.02 -12.32 -7.05
CA ASP A 719 -7.93 -13.43 -7.37
C ASP A 719 -8.37 -13.42 -8.83
N VAL A 720 -8.67 -12.25 -9.38
CA VAL A 720 -9.03 -12.11 -10.79
C VAL A 720 -7.86 -12.44 -11.71
N MET A 721 -6.63 -12.19 -11.27
CA MET A 721 -5.44 -12.57 -12.02
C MET A 721 -5.11 -14.07 -11.92
N THR A 722 -5.64 -14.80 -10.93
CA THR A 722 -5.24 -16.20 -10.64
C THR A 722 -6.36 -17.25 -10.73
N TYR A 723 -7.65 -16.87 -10.76
CA TYR A 723 -8.77 -17.84 -10.68
C TYR A 723 -8.82 -18.89 -11.82
N LYS A 724 -8.16 -18.63 -12.96
CA LYS A 724 -8.05 -19.57 -14.09
C LYS A 724 -6.91 -20.60 -13.94
N GLY A 725 -6.11 -20.51 -12.89
CA GLY A 725 -4.98 -21.42 -12.62
C GLY A 725 -3.66 -21.04 -13.27
N GLU A 726 -3.59 -19.91 -13.98
CA GLU A 726 -2.36 -19.26 -14.44
C GLU A 726 -2.42 -17.77 -14.14
N VAL A 727 -1.28 -17.10 -13.96
CA VAL A 727 -1.24 -15.65 -13.73
C VAL A 727 -1.52 -14.90 -15.03
N LEU A 728 -2.72 -14.34 -15.14
CA LEU A 728 -3.17 -13.56 -16.29
C LEU A 728 -3.04 -12.06 -16.01
N GLY A 729 -2.18 -11.38 -16.78
CA GLY A 729 -2.07 -9.92 -16.71
C GLY A 729 -3.26 -9.21 -17.34
N ILE A 730 -3.60 -8.01 -16.87
CA ILE A 730 -4.74 -7.20 -17.34
C ILE A 730 -4.42 -6.47 -18.66
N THR A 731 -3.71 -7.15 -19.55
CA THR A 731 -3.39 -6.70 -20.91
C THR A 731 -4.48 -7.19 -21.87
N ARG A 732 -4.49 -6.69 -23.10
CA ARG A 732 -5.37 -7.21 -24.17
C ARG A 732 -5.32 -8.73 -24.34
N PHE A 733 -4.15 -9.33 -24.11
CA PHE A 733 -3.95 -10.77 -24.28
C PHE A 733 -4.50 -11.56 -23.09
N GLY A 734 -4.33 -11.06 -21.87
CA GLY A 734 -4.89 -11.72 -20.69
C GLY A 734 -6.40 -11.55 -20.59
N MET A 735 -6.93 -10.36 -20.93
CA MET A 735 -8.37 -10.13 -20.96
C MET A 735 -9.11 -11.04 -21.95
N ALA A 736 -8.51 -11.29 -23.13
CA ALA A 736 -9.07 -12.23 -24.11
C ALA A 736 -9.11 -13.69 -23.63
N LYS A 737 -8.35 -14.04 -22.58
CA LYS A 737 -8.42 -15.36 -21.92
C LYS A 737 -9.37 -15.37 -20.71
N MET A 738 -9.58 -14.24 -20.06
CA MET A 738 -10.46 -14.11 -18.89
C MET A 738 -11.93 -14.09 -19.28
N LYS A 739 -12.26 -13.34 -20.34
CA LYS A 739 -13.64 -13.04 -20.74
C LYS A 739 -13.93 -13.54 -22.15
N ASP A 740 -15.11 -14.12 -22.32
CA ASP A 740 -15.54 -14.71 -23.59
C ASP A 740 -16.44 -13.79 -24.44
N SER A 741 -16.97 -12.69 -23.87
CA SER A 741 -17.81 -11.72 -24.60
C SER A 741 -17.03 -10.96 -25.68
N VAL A 742 -17.55 -10.97 -26.90
CA VAL A 742 -16.94 -10.35 -28.07
C VAL A 742 -17.11 -8.83 -28.04
N LEU A 743 -18.30 -8.36 -27.69
CA LEU A 743 -18.59 -6.92 -27.66
C LEU A 743 -17.76 -6.18 -26.60
N MET A 744 -17.59 -6.80 -25.43
CA MET A 744 -16.73 -6.28 -24.39
C MET A 744 -15.27 -6.19 -24.86
N LEU A 745 -14.72 -7.25 -25.48
CA LEU A 745 -13.35 -7.25 -26.02
C LEU A 745 -13.18 -6.19 -27.12
N ALA A 746 -14.16 -6.09 -28.02
CA ALA A 746 -14.15 -5.11 -29.11
C ALA A 746 -14.18 -3.66 -28.60
N SER A 747 -14.83 -3.39 -27.46
CA SER A 747 -14.85 -2.06 -26.82
C SER A 747 -13.54 -1.68 -26.12
N PHE A 748 -12.68 -2.66 -25.84
CA PHE A 748 -11.45 -2.44 -25.10
C PHE A 748 -10.30 -1.97 -26.01
N GLU A 749 -9.86 -2.85 -26.93
CA GLU A 749 -8.79 -2.61 -27.90
C GLU A 749 -8.99 -3.50 -29.15
N LYS A 750 -8.40 -3.13 -30.30
CA LYS A 750 -8.44 -3.93 -31.55
C LYS A 750 -9.86 -4.35 -31.97
N THR A 751 -10.79 -3.40 -31.96
CA THR A 751 -12.22 -3.61 -32.26
C THR A 751 -12.49 -4.42 -33.52
N THR A 752 -11.83 -4.08 -34.64
CA THR A 752 -12.03 -4.74 -35.93
C THR A 752 -11.63 -6.21 -35.90
N ASP A 753 -10.48 -6.52 -35.30
CA ASP A 753 -9.92 -7.87 -35.26
C ASP A 753 -10.86 -8.82 -34.50
N HIS A 754 -11.36 -8.39 -33.34
CA HIS A 754 -12.28 -9.19 -32.52
C HIS A 754 -13.61 -9.45 -33.21
N LEU A 755 -14.17 -8.45 -33.91
CA LEU A 755 -15.43 -8.62 -34.62
C LEU A 755 -15.29 -9.55 -35.83
N PHE A 756 -14.21 -9.43 -36.62
CA PHE A 756 -13.96 -10.33 -37.75
C PHE A 756 -13.67 -11.76 -37.29
N ASP A 757 -12.87 -11.94 -36.23
CA ASP A 757 -12.57 -13.26 -35.67
C ASP A 757 -13.85 -13.95 -35.15
N ALA A 758 -14.70 -13.20 -34.47
CA ALA A 758 -15.98 -13.71 -33.98
C ALA A 758 -16.93 -14.09 -35.12
N ALA A 759 -17.00 -13.27 -36.18
CA ALA A 759 -17.80 -13.55 -37.36
C ALA A 759 -17.28 -14.80 -38.12
N LEU A 760 -15.97 -14.95 -38.24
CA LEU A 760 -15.34 -16.10 -38.90
C LEU A 760 -15.64 -17.42 -38.17
N HIS A 761 -15.58 -17.39 -36.83
CA HIS A 761 -15.81 -18.57 -35.99
C HIS A 761 -17.28 -18.77 -35.59
N GLY A 762 -18.18 -17.84 -35.95
CA GLY A 762 -19.60 -17.91 -35.58
C GLY A 762 -19.84 -17.86 -34.06
N ARG A 763 -19.08 -17.04 -33.32
CA ARG A 763 -19.23 -16.94 -31.85
C ARG A 763 -20.57 -16.30 -31.46
N THR A 764 -21.18 -16.81 -30.41
CA THR A 764 -22.41 -16.27 -29.81
C THR A 764 -22.10 -15.51 -28.53
N ASP A 765 -22.66 -14.31 -28.38
CA ASP A 765 -22.49 -13.46 -27.19
C ASP A 765 -23.82 -13.40 -26.42
N TYR A 766 -23.80 -13.67 -25.10
CA TYR A 766 -25.01 -13.80 -24.28
C TYR A 766 -25.51 -12.48 -23.68
N ILE A 767 -24.74 -11.39 -23.82
CA ILE A 767 -25.14 -10.05 -23.37
C ILE A 767 -25.41 -9.97 -21.84
N ASP A 768 -24.64 -10.72 -21.05
CA ASP A 768 -24.76 -10.73 -19.59
C ASP A 768 -23.80 -9.74 -18.88
N GLY A 769 -22.71 -9.32 -19.53
CA GLY A 769 -21.78 -8.36 -18.95
C GLY A 769 -22.26 -6.91 -19.03
N VAL A 770 -21.65 -6.06 -18.22
CA VAL A 770 -22.05 -4.66 -18.04
C VAL A 770 -21.82 -3.85 -19.32
N SER A 771 -20.68 -4.07 -20.00
CA SER A 771 -20.32 -3.32 -21.21
C SER A 771 -21.33 -3.53 -22.33
N GLU A 772 -21.63 -4.78 -22.64
CA GLU A 772 -22.52 -5.16 -23.72
C GLU A 772 -23.99 -4.85 -23.40
N CYS A 773 -24.40 -4.94 -22.13
CA CYS A 773 -25.69 -4.43 -21.67
C CYS A 773 -25.86 -2.93 -21.99
N ILE A 774 -24.85 -2.11 -21.67
CA ILE A 774 -24.87 -0.68 -21.94
C ILE A 774 -24.88 -0.38 -23.46
N ILE A 775 -24.10 -1.12 -24.25
CA ILE A 775 -24.06 -0.98 -25.71
C ILE A 775 -25.45 -1.26 -26.32
N MET A 776 -26.14 -2.29 -25.82
CA MET A 776 -27.45 -2.71 -26.30
C MET A 776 -28.62 -1.89 -25.72
N GLY A 777 -28.35 -1.03 -24.73
CA GLY A 777 -29.36 -0.21 -24.07
C GLY A 777 -30.28 -1.01 -23.13
N ILE A 778 -29.82 -2.12 -22.58
CA ILE A 778 -30.54 -2.94 -21.60
C ILE A 778 -30.01 -2.69 -20.17
N PRO A 779 -30.83 -2.84 -19.13
CA PRO A 779 -30.37 -2.67 -17.75
C PRO A 779 -29.34 -3.75 -17.38
N MET A 780 -28.22 -3.33 -16.80
CA MET A 780 -27.14 -4.22 -16.35
C MET A 780 -27.61 -5.13 -15.19
N PRO A 781 -27.11 -6.37 -15.08
CA PRO A 781 -27.56 -7.34 -14.05
C PRO A 781 -26.89 -7.16 -12.68
N ILE A 782 -26.13 -6.08 -12.47
CA ILE A 782 -25.47 -5.74 -11.20
C ILE A 782 -26.19 -4.60 -10.47
N GLY A 783 -25.96 -4.47 -9.16
CA GLY A 783 -26.60 -3.44 -8.34
C GLY A 783 -28.12 -3.57 -8.34
N THR A 784 -28.82 -2.49 -8.70
CA THR A 784 -30.29 -2.45 -8.72
C THR A 784 -30.92 -3.36 -9.78
N GLY A 785 -30.16 -3.77 -10.80
CA GLY A 785 -30.67 -4.66 -11.85
C GLY A 785 -30.60 -6.16 -11.51
N MET A 786 -30.01 -6.51 -10.37
CA MET A 786 -29.80 -7.91 -9.96
C MET A 786 -31.09 -8.62 -9.52
N PHE A 787 -32.08 -7.88 -9.02
CA PHE A 787 -33.38 -8.42 -8.63
C PHE A 787 -34.51 -7.79 -9.44
N ARG A 788 -35.64 -8.48 -9.50
CA ARG A 788 -36.86 -7.98 -10.15
C ARG A 788 -37.92 -7.72 -9.09
N LEU A 789 -38.66 -6.63 -9.28
CA LEU A 789 -39.80 -6.31 -8.44
C LEU A 789 -41.04 -6.99 -8.99
N GLN A 790 -41.64 -7.88 -8.21
CA GLN A 790 -42.95 -8.44 -8.52
C GLN A 790 -44.01 -7.69 -7.72
N HIS A 791 -44.94 -7.04 -8.42
CA HIS A 791 -46.10 -6.46 -7.76
C HIS A 791 -46.93 -7.60 -7.15
N ARG A 792 -47.11 -7.56 -5.83
CA ARG A 792 -48.01 -8.48 -5.14
C ARG A 792 -49.45 -8.10 -5.45
N ALA A 793 -49.97 -8.59 -6.58
CA ALA A 793 -51.38 -8.47 -6.89
C ALA A 793 -52.19 -9.29 -5.87
N MET A 794 -53.15 -8.66 -5.21
CA MET A 794 -54.16 -9.40 -4.45
C MET A 794 -54.92 -10.26 -5.45
N LYS A 795 -54.87 -11.59 -5.31
CA LYS A 795 -55.76 -12.47 -6.06
C LYS A 795 -57.17 -12.23 -5.52
N LEU A 796 -58.08 -11.85 -6.41
CA LEU A 796 -59.51 -11.81 -6.13
C LEU A 796 -60.03 -13.15 -6.62
N ASP A 797 -60.48 -14.01 -5.70
CA ASP A 797 -61.20 -15.21 -6.09
C ASP A 797 -62.61 -14.76 -6.52
N VAL A 798 -62.95 -15.11 -7.76
CA VAL A 798 -64.23 -14.78 -8.37
C VAL A 798 -65.01 -16.08 -8.51
N ASP A 799 -65.94 -16.31 -7.58
CA ASP A 799 -66.86 -17.44 -7.67
C ASP A 799 -68.04 -17.03 -8.55
N ILE A 800 -68.17 -17.68 -9.71
CA ILE A 800 -69.30 -17.51 -10.62
C ILE A 800 -70.29 -18.64 -10.34
N ASN A 801 -71.39 -18.32 -9.66
CA ASN A 801 -72.48 -19.26 -9.44
C ASN A 801 -73.53 -19.06 -10.55
N LEU A 802 -73.79 -20.13 -11.29
CA LEU A 802 -74.87 -20.23 -12.27
C LEU A 802 -76.04 -20.96 -11.60
N GLU A 803 -77.11 -20.23 -11.28
CA GLU A 803 -78.36 -20.84 -10.80
C GLU A 803 -79.40 -20.79 -11.93
N GLU A 804 -79.84 -21.97 -12.38
CA GLU A 804 -80.97 -22.09 -13.30
C GLU A 804 -82.28 -22.08 -12.49
N ASN A 805 -83.10 -21.04 -12.65
CA ASN A 805 -84.49 -21.05 -12.23
C ASN A 805 -85.38 -20.57 -13.37
N ASP A 806 -86.38 -21.39 -13.72
CA ASP A 806 -87.47 -21.09 -14.67
C ASP A 806 -87.06 -20.45 -16.01
N GLY A 807 -86.07 -21.04 -16.69
CA GLY A 807 -85.81 -20.79 -18.11
C GLY A 807 -85.12 -19.48 -18.47
N THR A 808 -84.60 -18.75 -17.50
CA THR A 808 -83.68 -17.62 -17.72
C THR A 808 -82.43 -17.77 -16.88
N GLU A 809 -81.25 -17.82 -17.52
CA GLU A 809 -79.95 -17.87 -16.83
C GLU A 809 -79.67 -16.53 -16.14
N GLN A 810 -79.49 -16.53 -14.81
CA GLN A 810 -78.92 -15.39 -14.07
C GLN A 810 -77.52 -15.74 -13.57
N VAL A 811 -76.53 -14.98 -14.03
CA VAL A 811 -75.13 -15.10 -13.60
C VAL A 811 -74.94 -14.25 -12.35
N THR A 812 -74.61 -14.87 -11.21
CA THR A 812 -74.28 -14.13 -9.99
C THR A 812 -72.78 -14.26 -9.72
N THR A 813 -72.07 -13.14 -9.79
CA THR A 813 -70.62 -13.08 -9.53
C THR A 813 -70.37 -12.61 -8.11
N THR A 814 -69.87 -13.50 -7.27
CA THR A 814 -69.42 -13.16 -5.91
C THR A 814 -67.90 -12.99 -5.91
N VAL A 815 -67.44 -11.77 -5.65
CA VAL A 815 -66.01 -11.46 -5.54
C VAL A 815 -65.64 -11.46 -4.05
N THR A 816 -64.90 -12.46 -3.62
CA THR A 816 -64.36 -12.53 -2.25
C THR A 816 -62.89 -12.08 -2.29
N PRO A 817 -62.52 -10.97 -1.64
CA PRO A 817 -61.12 -10.66 -1.46
C PRO A 817 -60.50 -11.74 -0.56
N GLU A 818 -59.43 -12.39 -1.03
CA GLU A 818 -58.64 -13.30 -0.22
C GLU A 818 -58.30 -12.58 1.10
N LYS A 819 -58.69 -13.16 2.25
CA LYS A 819 -58.35 -12.55 3.54
C LYS A 819 -56.85 -12.32 3.55
N PRO A 820 -56.34 -11.12 3.91
CA PRO A 820 -54.91 -10.91 4.01
C PRO A 820 -54.40 -11.98 4.96
N GLU A 821 -53.61 -12.90 4.44
CA GLU A 821 -52.95 -13.91 5.24
C GLU A 821 -52.18 -13.12 6.30
N ILE A 822 -52.67 -13.12 7.55
CA ILE A 822 -51.93 -12.57 8.67
C ILE A 822 -50.82 -13.59 8.90
N LEU A 823 -49.78 -13.50 8.06
CA LEU A 823 -48.48 -14.00 8.43
C LEU A 823 -48.23 -13.43 9.83
N PRO A 824 -47.85 -14.27 10.83
CA PRO A 824 -47.56 -13.79 12.16
C PRO A 824 -46.65 -12.59 11.99
N LYS A 825 -47.00 -11.42 12.57
CA LYS A 825 -46.26 -10.16 12.45
C LYS A 825 -44.78 -10.50 12.45
N ARG A 826 -44.16 -10.58 11.27
CA ARG A 826 -42.74 -10.84 11.18
C ARG A 826 -42.11 -9.61 11.84
N PRO A 827 -41.20 -9.78 12.81
CA PRO A 827 -40.48 -8.64 13.35
C PRO A 827 -39.86 -7.88 12.16
N ALA A 828 -39.88 -6.55 12.23
CA ALA A 828 -39.40 -5.68 11.16
C ALA A 828 -38.10 -6.24 10.59
N LEU A 829 -38.12 -6.64 9.30
CA LEU A 829 -37.03 -7.24 8.52
C LEU A 829 -35.66 -7.14 9.22
N LEU A 830 -35.44 -8.05 10.16
CA LEU A 830 -34.12 -8.56 10.47
C LEU A 830 -33.81 -9.54 9.34
N LEU A 831 -32.61 -9.42 8.80
CA LEU A 831 -31.99 -10.31 7.82
C LEU A 831 -31.94 -11.76 8.35
N THR A 832 -33.06 -12.45 8.46
CA THR A 832 -33.11 -13.88 8.74
C THR A 832 -33.52 -14.59 7.46
N GLY A 833 -32.55 -15.23 6.83
CA GLY A 833 -32.67 -15.97 5.58
C GLY A 833 -33.60 -17.17 5.72
N GLY A 834 -34.62 -17.23 4.86
CA GLY A 834 -35.35 -18.45 4.57
C GLY A 834 -35.02 -18.86 3.14
N TYR A 835 -34.24 -19.93 2.97
CA TYR A 835 -34.01 -20.57 1.68
C TYR A 835 -35.36 -21.06 1.12
N CYS A 836 -35.79 -20.52 -0.02
CA CYS A 836 -36.80 -21.20 -0.84
C CYS A 836 -36.11 -22.37 -1.54
N ARG A 837 -36.36 -23.60 -1.07
CA ARG A 837 -36.10 -24.82 -1.88
C ARG A 837 -36.87 -24.68 -3.19
N PRO A 838 -36.24 -24.85 -4.36
CA PRO A 838 -36.97 -25.00 -5.60
C PRO A 838 -37.69 -26.36 -5.53
N VAL A 839 -39.02 -26.31 -5.41
CA VAL A 839 -39.86 -27.47 -5.69
C VAL A 839 -39.85 -27.63 -7.21
N ILE A 840 -38.96 -28.49 -7.70
CA ILE A 840 -39.06 -29.03 -9.05
C ILE A 840 -40.14 -30.11 -8.97
N GLU A 841 -41.35 -29.80 -9.39
CA GLU A 841 -42.33 -30.84 -9.75
C GLU A 841 -41.93 -31.40 -11.12
N VAL A 842 -41.70 -32.71 -11.16
CA VAL A 842 -41.54 -33.54 -12.38
C VAL A 842 -42.91 -33.97 -12.86
#